data_AF-A0A1W0X218-F1
#
_entry.id   AF-A0A1W0X218-F1
#
_cell.length_a   1.000
_cell.length_b   1.000
_cell.length_c   1.000
_cell.angle_alpha   90.00
_cell.angle_beta   90.00
_cell.angle_gamma   90.00
#
_symmetry.space_group_name_H-M   'P 1'
#
loop_
_entity.id
_entity.type
_entity.pdbx_description
1 polymer ?
#
loop_
_entity_poly.entity_id
_entity_poly.type
_entity_poly.pdbx_seq_one_letter_code
_entity_poly.pdbx_strand_id
1 'polypeptide(L)'
;MHEKRRASLAAAGSSSSSQHPSPAPSPERAIYGFALFLASIAAALIYLVWIFVPPEYLEEIGIDFLPNQYWAIVVPLLICCLVFFTPLCYGFICLRLMPENGIEQVSVDEFTRTALYYRVKDTPEGGIPPLCDIPLEHLERELGLSKDQLAIQKSKMRYLPLKLVLGAVSLGLFALGLWDVLANFEPNLCQMTYMFEYPNYVPIEMDESVVKRFPQYGLYVYGEGARTAAYERKVYSGIPVLFIPGNAGSYRQGRSIGSVLLRMSEKRQNSVKFDVFTIDFNEELAALYGGFLSSQTDFVLKCLLHIPSLYGRPHQKVILIGHSVGGLIARGLFLKPGFDTSTVNTIFTLSTPHQPILLVDAEMEEFYADIDDYWSRSANSTLKDVVMVSFAGGHRDVLVRSDRSDLSGLFAGNERFLSMTTTSIPAVWASTDHLCIVWCKQLTLAVAKAIFEMLDGKTKTGLVEDVDRRLETARKYFVNPKPDQNFTADGTTEKPRDLADIRFENSGPLRLNTKKYQPASAHALVVDGSVGDIFIRSNHWRPKWISLCLDASCSGRLPLNISPTRVPWFSENGQFYTLLSDPWKIHPSSSGSSRIVLLFELPKSEDVITLQVEPTPTKESIPSISFWEVLLGVTQRFQPTESSYFRLHVDLQEIWHALHVDVTVSDQCKTNRGMARFTVSGPFRQDTYKLLQHQRLNRFPLKLQAPAKLGDSFPQLELFLNAECAYDVTITVAWLDVLGQVARFYAVQLPAFFAAVVVMHLLPLYCQEGRSLLLDHVLVNVVAGVVLLFNRNFAEVSGDDIFAGSSIPSAVAMWAAFYLTTYSMVSLFETALLAMVALYSFPIHWIARRFVSRLQSMQRRTSTWPARVSIFPLFAVFVTVLSYVTCGENGILLALLLYFAKVCYNKRNSVISLSTTTSEVVENTKILLLAVLVTMLNVIPTLVWTKRLPSGLPGLIRSSYSGLDPDPSFTVSIVVGIVLDFAMRKGTNRRATLTRFSGIFDLLMVLVIYGVAAATLVYAQRVFYLITVFMSVLLMVMSCDFVRRIFTDSQPLVSSDEKTR
;
A
#
# COMPACT_ATOMS: atom_id res chain seq x y z
N MET A 1 67.69 49.20 -15.96
CA MET A 1 66.78 48.29 -15.22
C MET A 1 65.54 47.83 -16.01
N HIS A 2 65.09 48.54 -17.06
CA HIS A 2 63.94 48.10 -17.87
C HIS A 2 64.25 47.00 -18.92
N GLU A 3 65.52 46.73 -19.21
CA GLU A 3 65.91 45.76 -20.25
C GLU A 3 66.14 44.34 -19.72
N LYS A 4 66.52 44.19 -18.43
CA LYS A 4 66.61 42.88 -17.75
C LYS A 4 65.24 42.25 -17.45
N ARG A 5 64.15 43.01 -17.50
CA ARG A 5 62.77 42.49 -17.30
C ARG A 5 62.11 41.99 -18.59
N ARG A 6 62.62 42.38 -19.77
CA ARG A 6 62.14 41.84 -21.06
C ARG A 6 62.80 40.51 -21.42
N ALA A 7 64.03 40.26 -20.97
CA ALA A 7 64.72 38.98 -21.19
C ALA A 7 64.19 37.83 -20.30
N SER A 8 63.63 38.10 -19.11
CA SER A 8 63.03 37.06 -18.26
C SER A 8 61.61 36.63 -18.69
N LEU A 9 60.91 37.45 -19.49
CA LEU A 9 59.59 37.12 -20.04
C LEU A 9 59.66 36.39 -21.38
N ALA A 10 60.77 36.49 -22.11
CA ALA A 10 60.99 35.77 -23.37
C ALA A 10 61.47 34.31 -23.15
N ALA A 11 62.04 33.98 -21.98
CA ALA A 11 62.51 32.63 -21.65
C ALA A 11 61.46 31.74 -20.95
N ALA A 12 60.28 32.28 -20.63
CA ALA A 12 59.16 31.52 -20.05
C ALA A 12 58.15 31.01 -21.11
N GLY A 13 58.41 31.25 -22.40
CA GLY A 13 57.55 30.86 -23.51
C GLY A 13 57.82 29.46 -24.11
N SER A 14 58.70 28.65 -23.51
CA SER A 14 59.12 27.36 -24.08
C SER A 14 58.98 26.16 -23.14
N SER A 15 57.89 26.08 -22.37
CA SER A 15 57.52 24.83 -21.71
C SER A 15 56.01 24.61 -21.71
N SER A 16 55.61 23.50 -22.32
CA SER A 16 54.27 22.92 -22.42
C SER A 16 53.21 23.77 -23.14
N SER A 17 52.98 23.45 -24.41
CA SER A 17 51.66 23.59 -25.03
C SER A 17 50.64 22.77 -24.24
N SER A 18 50.03 23.35 -23.20
CA SER A 18 48.74 22.85 -22.72
C SER A 18 47.70 23.23 -23.77
N GLN A 19 47.34 22.24 -24.59
CA GLN A 19 46.19 22.34 -25.48
C GLN A 19 44.98 22.78 -24.66
N HIS A 20 44.54 24.04 -24.83
CA HIS A 20 43.18 24.38 -24.50
C HIS A 20 42.27 23.49 -25.36
N PRO A 21 41.33 22.73 -24.78
CA PRO A 21 40.42 21.91 -25.56
C PRO A 21 39.53 22.86 -26.36
N SER A 22 39.88 23.06 -27.63
CA SER A 22 39.00 23.71 -28.59
C SER A 22 37.70 22.92 -28.65
N PRO A 23 36.52 23.57 -28.67
CA PRO A 23 35.24 22.91 -28.89
C PRO A 23 35.09 22.36 -30.32
N ALA A 24 36.09 22.54 -31.19
CA ALA A 24 36.13 21.93 -32.51
C ALA A 24 36.15 20.39 -32.40
N PRO A 25 35.36 19.66 -33.21
CA PRO A 25 35.30 18.21 -33.17
C PRO A 25 36.65 17.64 -33.59
N SER A 26 37.36 16.96 -32.67
CA SER A 26 38.51 16.15 -33.04
C SER A 26 38.05 14.91 -33.83
N PRO A 27 38.88 14.38 -34.76
CA PRO A 27 38.55 13.16 -35.50
C PRO A 27 38.19 11.99 -34.57
N GLU A 28 38.88 11.87 -33.44
CA GLU A 28 38.62 10.86 -32.41
C GLU A 28 37.21 10.99 -31.83
N ARG A 29 36.76 12.20 -31.47
CA ARG A 29 35.39 12.45 -30.97
C ARG A 29 34.33 12.18 -32.04
N ALA A 30 34.64 12.43 -33.31
CA ALA A 30 33.75 12.12 -34.43
C ALA A 30 33.60 10.59 -34.62
N ILE A 31 34.69 9.82 -34.47
CA ILE A 31 34.68 8.36 -34.54
C ILE A 31 33.86 7.77 -33.39
N TYR A 32 34.06 8.23 -32.15
CA TYR A 32 33.24 7.79 -31.01
C TYR A 32 31.77 8.15 -31.19
N GLY A 33 31.46 9.36 -31.66
CA GLY A 33 30.09 9.78 -31.96
C GLY A 33 29.43 8.95 -33.06
N PHE A 34 30.18 8.58 -34.10
CA PHE A 34 29.72 7.73 -35.19
C PHE A 34 29.52 6.28 -34.74
N ALA A 35 30.45 5.71 -33.98
CA ALA A 35 30.32 4.38 -33.40
C ALA A 35 29.12 4.29 -32.44
N LEU A 36 28.92 5.33 -31.60
CA LEU A 36 27.77 5.41 -30.70
C LEU A 36 26.45 5.54 -31.48
N PHE A 37 26.45 6.27 -32.59
CA PHE A 37 25.29 6.38 -33.49
C PHE A 37 24.93 5.05 -34.16
N LEU A 38 25.92 4.30 -34.64
CA LEU A 38 25.67 2.97 -35.20
C LEU A 38 25.23 1.97 -34.13
N ALA A 39 25.87 1.98 -32.96
CA ALA A 39 25.49 1.14 -31.83
C ALA A 39 24.07 1.44 -31.34
N SER A 40 23.67 2.71 -31.30
CA SER A 40 22.31 3.11 -30.89
C SER A 40 21.26 2.70 -31.93
N ILE A 41 21.57 2.77 -33.23
CA ILE A 41 20.69 2.24 -34.28
C ILE A 41 20.55 0.72 -34.16
N ALA A 42 21.66 0.00 -33.99
CA ALA A 42 21.64 -1.45 -33.84
C ALA A 42 20.86 -1.87 -32.59
N ALA A 43 21.09 -1.21 -31.45
CA ALA A 43 20.34 -1.43 -30.22
C ALA A 43 18.86 -1.11 -30.39
N ALA A 44 18.51 -0.02 -31.09
CA ALA A 44 17.12 0.33 -31.39
C ALA A 44 16.45 -0.73 -32.28
N LEU A 45 17.15 -1.25 -33.30
CA LEU A 45 16.60 -2.31 -34.16
C LEU A 45 16.38 -3.61 -33.38
N ILE A 46 17.34 -4.04 -32.55
CA ILE A 46 17.20 -5.22 -31.69
C ILE A 46 16.03 -5.05 -30.72
N TYR A 47 15.91 -3.87 -30.11
CA TYR A 47 14.83 -3.53 -29.21
C TYR A 47 13.47 -3.52 -29.92
N LEU A 48 13.37 -2.99 -31.14
CA LEU A 48 12.14 -3.04 -31.95
C LEU A 48 11.78 -4.48 -32.32
N VAL A 49 12.75 -5.31 -32.69
CA VAL A 49 12.51 -6.74 -32.94
C VAL A 49 11.98 -7.43 -31.68
N TRP A 50 12.60 -7.21 -30.52
CA TRP A 50 12.13 -7.77 -29.25
C TRP A 50 10.71 -7.31 -28.88
N ILE A 51 10.32 -6.07 -29.19
CA ILE A 51 8.96 -5.55 -28.91
C ILE A 51 7.90 -6.15 -29.84
N PHE A 52 8.23 -6.29 -31.12
CA PHE A 52 7.23 -6.63 -32.14
C PHE A 52 7.13 -8.11 -32.45
N VAL A 53 8.10 -8.94 -32.04
CA VAL A 53 8.05 -10.39 -32.21
C VAL A 53 7.30 -10.99 -31.02
N PRO A 54 6.18 -11.71 -31.22
CA PRO A 54 5.43 -12.33 -30.13
C PRO A 54 6.28 -13.35 -29.34
N PRO A 55 6.06 -13.52 -28.03
CA PRO A 55 6.84 -14.43 -27.17
C PRO A 55 6.85 -15.87 -27.68
N GLU A 56 5.75 -16.33 -28.29
CA GLU A 56 5.60 -17.71 -28.77
C GLU A 56 6.63 -18.06 -29.84
N TYR A 57 6.95 -17.11 -30.72
CA TYR A 57 7.98 -17.30 -31.76
C TYR A 57 9.40 -17.22 -31.18
N LEU A 58 9.61 -16.44 -30.12
CA LEU A 58 10.91 -16.36 -29.44
C LEU A 58 11.19 -17.68 -28.69
N GLU A 59 10.17 -18.24 -28.04
CA GLU A 59 10.24 -19.54 -27.37
C GLU A 59 10.48 -20.69 -28.36
N GLU A 60 9.84 -20.66 -29.53
CA GLU A 60 10.05 -21.66 -30.60
C GLU A 60 11.49 -21.64 -31.15
N ILE A 61 12.15 -20.48 -31.14
CA ILE A 61 13.57 -20.30 -31.54
C ILE A 61 14.53 -20.53 -30.35
N GLY A 62 14.01 -20.90 -29.18
CA GLY A 62 14.80 -21.26 -27.99
C GLY A 62 15.26 -20.08 -27.13
N ILE A 63 14.57 -18.93 -27.21
CA ILE A 63 14.85 -17.73 -26.41
C ILE A 63 13.73 -17.55 -25.38
N ASP A 64 13.91 -18.11 -24.18
CA ASP A 64 12.94 -18.15 -23.07
C ASP A 64 13.26 -17.19 -21.91
N PHE A 65 14.41 -16.52 -21.95
CA PHE A 65 14.94 -15.72 -20.83
C PHE A 65 14.79 -14.20 -21.01
N LEU A 66 14.07 -13.75 -22.04
CA LEU A 66 13.87 -12.31 -22.27
C LEU A 66 12.88 -11.72 -21.26
N PRO A 67 13.07 -10.45 -20.82
CA PRO A 67 12.10 -9.78 -19.97
C PRO A 67 10.73 -9.69 -20.66
N ASN A 68 9.66 -9.59 -19.87
CA ASN A 68 8.32 -9.31 -20.40
C ASN A 68 8.34 -8.02 -21.24
N GLN A 69 7.73 -8.03 -22.44
CA GLN A 69 7.66 -6.90 -23.36
C GLN A 69 7.04 -5.63 -22.74
N TYR A 70 6.27 -5.77 -21.66
CA TYR A 70 5.85 -4.65 -20.82
C TYR A 70 7.01 -3.71 -20.41
N TRP A 71 8.19 -4.24 -20.14
CA TRP A 71 9.37 -3.46 -19.79
C TRP A 71 9.85 -2.55 -20.92
N ALA A 72 9.47 -2.85 -22.17
CA ALA A 72 9.74 -1.97 -23.28
C ALA A 72 9.04 -0.61 -23.14
N ILE A 73 7.91 -0.51 -22.45
CA ILE A 73 7.20 0.76 -22.24
C ILE A 73 7.68 1.42 -20.95
N VAL A 74 7.88 0.62 -19.90
CA VAL A 74 8.30 1.11 -18.57
C VAL A 74 9.71 1.70 -18.58
N VAL A 75 10.66 1.10 -19.30
CA VAL A 75 12.05 1.58 -19.33
C VAL A 75 12.16 2.98 -19.95
N PRO A 76 11.58 3.29 -21.12
CA PRO A 76 11.51 4.66 -21.64
C PRO A 76 10.81 5.64 -20.69
N LEU A 77 9.73 5.24 -20.03
CA LEU A 77 9.04 6.05 -19.01
C LEU A 77 9.98 6.38 -17.83
N LEU A 78 10.70 5.39 -17.30
CA LEU A 78 11.70 5.57 -16.25
C LEU A 78 12.88 6.44 -16.70
N ILE A 79 13.33 6.28 -17.94
CA ILE A 79 14.39 7.11 -18.53
C ILE A 79 13.91 8.56 -18.67
N CYS A 80 12.67 8.80 -19.11
CA CYS A 80 12.08 10.14 -19.14
C CYS A 80 12.06 10.74 -17.73
N CYS A 81 11.58 10.00 -16.73
CA CYS A 81 11.60 10.43 -15.33
C CYS A 81 13.03 10.75 -14.84
N LEU A 82 14.03 9.93 -15.18
CA LEU A 82 15.45 10.19 -14.89
C LEU A 82 15.97 11.45 -15.57
N VAL A 83 15.61 11.68 -16.84
CA VAL A 83 15.97 12.90 -17.59
C VAL A 83 15.37 14.15 -16.95
N PHE A 84 14.21 14.04 -16.27
CA PHE A 84 13.64 15.13 -15.46
C PHE A 84 14.26 15.24 -14.06
N PHE A 85 14.71 14.13 -13.46
CA PHE A 85 15.24 14.07 -12.10
C PHE A 85 16.71 14.47 -11.97
N THR A 86 17.57 14.07 -12.93
CA THR A 86 18.99 14.47 -12.98
C THR A 86 19.19 16.01 -12.95
N PRO A 87 18.38 16.82 -13.66
CA PRO A 87 18.33 18.27 -13.53
C PRO A 87 18.12 18.83 -12.13
N LEU A 88 17.24 18.22 -11.34
CA LEU A 88 16.91 18.68 -9.99
C LEU A 88 18.10 18.50 -9.06
N CYS A 89 18.79 17.37 -9.19
CA CYS A 89 20.03 17.11 -8.47
C CYS A 89 21.13 18.09 -8.88
N TYR A 90 21.28 18.37 -10.17
CA TYR A 90 22.28 19.35 -10.65
C TYR A 90 21.98 20.77 -10.17
N GLY A 91 20.72 21.22 -10.24
CA GLY A 91 20.29 22.52 -9.72
C GLY A 91 20.53 22.66 -8.21
N PHE A 92 20.28 21.61 -7.43
CA PHE A 92 20.58 21.57 -6.00
C PHE A 92 22.09 21.69 -5.72
N ILE A 93 22.92 20.98 -6.50
CA ILE A 93 24.39 21.09 -6.40
C ILE A 93 24.86 22.50 -6.74
N CYS A 94 24.32 23.12 -7.79
CA CYS A 94 24.63 24.50 -8.16
C CYS A 94 24.23 25.51 -7.08
N LEU A 95 23.07 25.32 -6.43
CA LEU A 95 22.64 26.17 -5.30
C LEU A 95 23.55 26.02 -4.08
N ARG A 96 24.06 24.81 -3.82
CA ARG A 96 25.03 24.54 -2.74
C ARG A 96 26.42 25.12 -3.02
N LEU A 97 26.76 25.29 -4.31
CA LEU A 97 28.02 25.86 -4.78
C LEU A 97 27.96 27.39 -4.92
N MET A 98 26.80 28.03 -4.72
CA MET A 98 26.74 29.49 -4.67
C MET A 98 27.45 30.01 -3.42
N PRO A 99 28.43 30.92 -3.55
CA PRO A 99 29.06 31.55 -2.39
C PRO A 99 28.04 32.42 -1.63
N GLU A 100 28.13 32.43 -0.30
CA GLU A 100 27.20 33.15 0.60
C GLU A 100 27.15 34.68 0.35
N ASN A 101 28.16 35.23 -0.33
CA ASN A 101 28.33 36.65 -0.59
C ASN A 101 27.90 37.07 -2.02
N GLY A 102 26.75 36.58 -2.49
CA GLY A 102 26.00 37.19 -3.60
C GLY A 102 26.65 37.22 -5.00
N ILE A 103 25.84 37.66 -5.97
CA ILE A 103 26.15 37.76 -7.41
C ILE A 103 27.31 38.74 -7.71
N GLU A 104 27.66 39.60 -6.74
CA GLU A 104 28.68 40.63 -6.87
C GLU A 104 30.08 40.08 -7.10
N GLN A 105 30.46 38.88 -6.61
CA GLN A 105 31.79 38.31 -6.89
C GLN A 105 31.85 37.48 -8.18
N VAL A 106 30.70 37.06 -8.72
CA VAL A 106 30.63 36.18 -9.91
C VAL A 106 30.62 36.98 -11.21
N SER A 107 30.31 38.28 -11.15
CA SER A 107 30.13 39.15 -12.32
C SER A 107 31.29 40.10 -12.61
N VAL A 108 32.35 40.10 -11.79
CA VAL A 108 33.54 40.94 -11.95
C VAL A 108 34.72 40.04 -12.24
N ASP A 109 35.22 40.07 -13.46
CA ASP A 109 36.50 39.48 -13.84
C ASP A 109 37.61 40.55 -13.85
N GLU A 110 38.85 40.16 -14.16
CA GLU A 110 39.98 41.11 -14.23
C GLU A 110 39.83 42.19 -15.32
N PHE A 111 38.85 42.04 -16.21
CA PHE A 111 38.60 42.94 -17.34
C PHE A 111 37.46 43.93 -17.08
N THR A 112 36.72 43.79 -15.98
CA THR A 112 35.56 44.60 -15.66
C THR A 112 35.95 46.02 -15.22
N ARG A 113 35.36 47.06 -15.83
CA ARG A 113 35.77 48.48 -15.71
C ARG A 113 34.71 49.38 -15.05
N THR A 114 34.09 48.92 -13.97
CA THR A 114 33.06 49.67 -13.23
C THR A 114 33.56 50.99 -12.62
N ALA A 115 34.85 51.10 -12.31
CA ALA A 115 35.46 52.34 -11.80
C ALA A 115 35.46 53.51 -12.81
N LEU A 116 35.34 53.23 -14.12
CA LEU A 116 35.25 54.26 -15.16
C LEU A 116 33.84 54.87 -15.26
N TYR A 117 32.80 54.13 -14.85
CA TYR A 117 31.41 54.60 -14.86
C TYR A 117 31.20 55.83 -13.97
N TYR A 118 31.81 55.84 -12.77
CA TYR A 118 31.72 56.99 -11.87
C TYR A 118 32.47 58.24 -12.37
N ARG A 119 33.32 58.10 -13.40
CA ARG A 119 34.03 59.21 -14.07
C ARG A 119 33.35 59.70 -15.36
N VAL A 120 32.19 59.13 -15.73
CA VAL A 120 31.41 59.60 -16.90
C VAL A 120 30.96 61.06 -16.75
N LYS A 121 30.79 61.54 -15.51
CA LYS A 121 30.45 62.95 -15.22
C LYS A 121 31.60 63.94 -15.47
N ASP A 122 32.83 63.45 -15.58
CA ASP A 122 34.02 64.27 -15.83
C ASP A 122 34.29 64.42 -17.35
N THR A 123 33.40 63.90 -18.21
CA THR A 123 33.53 64.02 -19.67
C THR A 123 33.20 65.47 -20.11
N PRO A 124 34.11 66.19 -20.80
CA PRO A 124 33.84 67.54 -21.28
C PRO A 124 32.59 67.58 -22.19
N GLU A 125 31.84 68.69 -22.18
CA GLU A 125 30.66 68.85 -23.04
C GLU A 125 31.02 68.63 -24.53
N GLY A 126 30.31 67.70 -25.17
CA GLY A 126 30.57 67.27 -26.56
C GLY A 126 31.60 66.13 -26.70
N GLY A 127 32.21 65.67 -25.61
CA GLY A 127 33.12 64.53 -25.58
C GLY A 127 32.38 63.18 -25.56
N ILE A 128 32.95 62.17 -26.21
CA ILE A 128 32.45 60.79 -26.17
C ILE A 128 32.87 60.17 -24.82
N PRO A 129 31.92 59.70 -23.98
CA PRO A 129 32.25 59.12 -22.68
C PRO A 129 33.03 57.80 -22.82
N PRO A 130 33.87 57.46 -21.83
CA PRO A 130 34.68 56.24 -21.86
C PRO A 130 33.78 54.99 -21.79
N LEU A 131 34.13 53.98 -22.59
CA LEU A 131 33.46 52.67 -22.55
C LEU A 131 33.71 52.02 -21.17
N CYS A 132 32.65 51.82 -20.41
CA CYS A 132 32.69 51.31 -19.04
C CYS A 132 31.51 50.39 -18.75
N ASP A 133 31.70 49.51 -17.76
CA ASP A 133 30.64 48.62 -17.29
C ASP A 133 29.81 49.32 -16.23
N ILE A 134 28.49 49.26 -16.33
CA ILE A 134 27.56 49.93 -15.42
C ILE A 134 27.45 49.13 -14.11
N PRO A 135 27.71 49.73 -12.93
CA PRO A 135 27.51 49.08 -11.64
C PRO A 135 26.06 48.65 -11.44
N LEU A 136 25.85 47.44 -10.91
CA LEU A 136 24.52 46.82 -10.76
C LEU A 136 23.55 47.72 -9.96
N GLU A 137 24.05 48.44 -8.95
CA GLU A 137 23.29 49.40 -8.13
C GLU A 137 22.66 50.57 -8.92
N HIS A 138 23.29 51.00 -10.02
CA HIS A 138 22.81 52.10 -10.85
C HIS A 138 21.83 51.61 -11.92
N LEU A 139 22.06 50.40 -12.43
CA LEU A 139 21.13 49.71 -13.32
C LEU A 139 19.76 49.49 -12.66
N GLU A 140 19.74 49.15 -11.36
CA GLU A 140 18.52 49.00 -10.55
C GLU A 140 17.72 50.31 -10.40
N ARG A 141 18.41 51.46 -10.38
CA ARG A 141 17.80 52.79 -10.26
C ARG A 141 17.22 53.31 -11.58
N GLU A 142 17.90 53.08 -12.70
CA GLU A 142 17.42 53.51 -14.02
C GLU A 142 16.29 52.63 -14.56
N LEU A 143 16.24 51.34 -14.19
CA LEU A 143 15.19 50.42 -14.61
C LEU A 143 13.86 50.58 -13.85
N GLY A 144 13.72 51.57 -12.95
CA GLY A 144 12.45 51.94 -12.33
C GLY A 144 11.88 50.91 -11.34
N LEU A 145 12.71 50.08 -10.71
CA LEU A 145 12.27 49.15 -9.67
C LEU A 145 11.98 49.93 -8.37
N SER A 146 10.69 50.09 -8.03
CA SER A 146 10.31 50.82 -6.81
C SER A 146 10.80 50.06 -5.56
N LYS A 147 11.31 50.81 -4.57
CA LYS A 147 11.76 50.25 -3.27
C LYS A 147 10.69 49.40 -2.58
N ASP A 148 9.41 49.71 -2.83
CA ASP A 148 8.26 48.97 -2.28
C ASP A 148 8.09 47.58 -2.91
N GLN A 149 8.36 47.44 -4.22
CA GLN A 149 8.35 46.12 -4.87
C GLN A 149 9.49 45.22 -4.40
N LEU A 150 10.68 45.80 -4.18
CA LEU A 150 11.82 45.09 -3.61
C LEU A 150 11.58 44.71 -2.13
N ALA A 151 10.89 45.56 -1.36
CA ALA A 151 10.50 45.27 0.03
C ALA A 151 9.45 44.15 0.11
N ILE A 152 8.47 44.11 -0.80
CA ILE A 152 7.49 43.02 -0.93
C ILE A 152 8.15 41.71 -1.39
N GLN A 153 9.13 41.77 -2.30
CA GLN A 153 9.92 40.58 -2.66
C GLN A 153 10.80 40.09 -1.50
N LYS A 154 11.47 41.01 -0.78
CA LYS A 154 12.25 40.69 0.43
C LYS A 154 11.38 40.12 1.55
N SER A 155 10.14 40.60 1.74
CA SER A 155 9.22 40.04 2.73
C SER A 155 8.73 38.64 2.36
N LYS A 156 8.42 38.39 1.07
CA LYS A 156 8.10 37.04 0.57
C LYS A 156 9.27 36.06 0.70
N MET A 157 10.50 36.54 0.47
CA MET A 157 11.74 35.77 0.68
C MET A 157 12.02 35.48 2.16
N ARG A 158 11.54 36.32 3.10
CA ARG A 158 11.78 36.18 4.54
C ARG A 158 11.04 34.98 5.17
N TYR A 159 9.87 34.61 4.63
CA TYR A 159 9.08 33.47 5.11
C TYR A 159 9.32 32.17 4.31
N LEU A 160 9.99 32.26 3.17
CA LEU A 160 10.39 31.12 2.35
C LEU A 160 11.23 30.07 3.11
N PRO A 161 12.27 30.43 3.90
CA PRO A 161 13.05 29.44 4.64
C PRO A 161 12.22 28.72 5.71
N LEU A 162 11.32 29.43 6.41
CA LEU A 162 10.45 28.81 7.41
C LEU A 162 9.49 27.78 6.78
N LYS A 163 8.88 28.12 5.63
CA LYS A 163 8.02 27.19 4.88
C LYS A 163 8.80 25.96 4.40
N LEU A 164 10.02 26.15 3.89
CA LEU A 164 10.88 25.07 3.44
C LEU A 164 11.34 24.18 4.60
N VAL A 165 11.67 24.74 5.76
CA VAL A 165 12.05 23.99 6.96
C VAL A 165 10.89 23.16 7.49
N LEU A 166 9.70 23.76 7.67
CA LEU A 166 8.52 23.03 8.12
C LEU A 166 8.12 21.92 7.13
N GLY A 167 8.22 22.19 5.83
CA GLY A 167 7.96 21.20 4.80
C GLY A 167 9.00 20.07 4.78
N ALA A 168 10.28 20.39 4.95
CA ALA A 168 11.34 19.39 5.03
C ALA A 168 11.19 18.48 6.26
N VAL A 169 10.81 19.04 7.41
CA VAL A 169 10.54 18.27 8.63
C VAL A 169 9.34 17.34 8.42
N SER A 170 8.23 17.88 7.92
CA SER A 170 7.01 17.09 7.65
C SER A 170 7.26 15.96 6.65
N LEU A 171 8.02 16.23 5.57
CA LEU A 171 8.41 15.21 4.60
C LEU A 171 9.39 14.19 5.17
N GLY A 172 10.33 14.63 6.00
CA GLY A 172 11.26 13.74 6.69
C GLY A 172 10.53 12.76 7.60
N LEU A 173 9.56 13.23 8.39
CA LEU A 173 8.74 12.38 9.25
C LEU A 173 7.90 11.38 8.45
N PHE A 174 7.27 11.83 7.36
CA PHE A 174 6.53 10.93 6.48
C PHE A 174 7.45 9.88 5.83
N ALA A 175 8.62 10.29 5.35
CA ALA A 175 9.61 9.38 4.76
C ALA A 175 10.13 8.35 5.77
N LEU A 176 10.32 8.74 7.04
CA LEU A 176 10.67 7.81 8.12
C LEU A 176 9.56 6.77 8.37
N GLY A 177 8.29 7.20 8.38
CA GLY A 177 7.15 6.28 8.48
C GLY A 177 7.07 5.33 7.28
N LEU A 178 7.26 5.83 6.06
CA LEU A 178 7.28 4.98 4.86
C LEU A 178 8.46 4.01 4.88
N TRP A 179 9.63 4.45 5.34
CA TRP A 179 10.80 3.60 5.53
C TRP A 179 10.52 2.47 6.52
N ASP A 180 9.84 2.75 7.65
CA ASP A 180 9.43 1.72 8.60
C ASP A 180 8.56 0.66 7.91
N VAL A 181 7.50 1.09 7.20
CA VAL A 181 6.59 0.16 6.49
C VAL A 181 7.32 -0.68 5.44
N LEU A 182 8.32 -0.12 4.74
CA LEU A 182 9.00 -0.78 3.63
C LEU A 182 10.27 -1.53 4.01
N ALA A 183 10.86 -1.28 5.17
CA ALA A 183 12.14 -1.86 5.57
C ALA A 183 12.10 -2.57 6.92
N ASN A 184 11.20 -2.19 7.83
CA ASN A 184 11.12 -2.76 9.18
C ASN A 184 10.15 -3.95 9.22
N PHE A 185 10.58 -5.08 8.66
CA PHE A 185 9.84 -6.33 8.77
C PHE A 185 10.44 -7.26 9.82
N GLU A 186 9.59 -7.92 10.59
CA GLU A 186 10.00 -9.07 11.39
C GLU A 186 10.62 -10.16 10.51
N PRO A 187 11.62 -10.93 10.96
CA PRO A 187 12.17 -12.02 10.16
C PRO A 187 11.07 -13.02 9.74
N ASN A 188 11.18 -13.59 8.54
CA ASN A 188 10.21 -14.57 8.09
C ASN A 188 10.36 -15.87 8.89
N LEU A 189 9.36 -16.17 9.73
CA LEU A 189 9.32 -17.37 10.57
C LEU A 189 8.67 -18.57 9.85
N CYS A 190 8.08 -18.35 8.68
CA CYS A 190 7.53 -19.43 7.87
C CYS A 190 8.64 -20.27 7.24
N GLN A 191 8.57 -21.58 7.47
CA GLN A 191 9.41 -22.53 6.78
C GLN A 191 8.92 -22.68 5.34
N MET A 192 9.85 -22.78 4.40
CA MET A 192 9.56 -23.02 3.00
C MET A 192 8.90 -24.40 2.82
N THR A 193 7.89 -24.47 1.96
CA THR A 193 7.39 -25.74 1.42
C THR A 193 8.24 -26.16 0.23
N TYR A 194 8.55 -27.44 0.14
CA TYR A 194 9.32 -28.01 -0.96
C TYR A 194 8.49 -29.09 -1.65
N MET A 195 8.48 -29.04 -2.98
CA MET A 195 7.95 -30.10 -3.81
C MET A 195 8.84 -31.34 -3.67
N PHE A 196 8.22 -32.51 -3.64
CA PHE A 196 8.96 -33.75 -3.41
C PHE A 196 9.61 -34.25 -4.71
N GLU A 197 8.89 -34.11 -5.82
CA GLU A 197 9.34 -34.35 -7.19
C GLU A 197 9.13 -33.09 -8.04
N TYR A 198 9.51 -33.16 -9.32
CA TYR A 198 9.38 -32.00 -10.22
C TYR A 198 7.90 -31.65 -10.41
N PRO A 199 7.48 -30.39 -10.13
CA PRO A 199 6.11 -29.97 -10.28
C PRO A 199 5.75 -29.86 -11.76
N ASN A 200 4.69 -30.54 -12.17
CA ASN A 200 4.11 -30.44 -13.50
C ASN A 200 2.69 -29.91 -13.42
N TYR A 201 2.29 -29.17 -14.46
CA TYR A 201 0.94 -28.63 -14.60
C TYR A 201 0.39 -29.13 -15.91
N VAL A 202 -0.53 -30.10 -15.83
CA VAL A 202 -1.13 -30.70 -17.01
C VAL A 202 -2.32 -29.83 -17.42
N PRO A 203 -2.37 -29.29 -18.65
CA PRO A 203 -3.49 -28.48 -19.10
C PRO A 203 -4.76 -29.33 -19.20
N ILE A 204 -5.88 -28.75 -18.79
CA ILE A 204 -7.22 -29.35 -18.92
C ILE A 204 -7.89 -28.76 -20.15
N GLU A 205 -8.27 -29.64 -21.09
CA GLU A 205 -8.98 -29.25 -22.30
C GLU A 205 -10.38 -28.74 -21.96
N MET A 206 -10.63 -27.46 -22.22
CA MET A 206 -11.95 -26.84 -22.07
C MET A 206 -12.73 -26.90 -23.39
N ASP A 207 -14.07 -26.80 -23.32
CA ASP A 207 -14.92 -26.73 -24.52
C ASP A 207 -14.47 -25.62 -25.48
N GLU A 208 -14.53 -25.87 -26.79
CA GLU A 208 -14.09 -24.92 -27.83
C GLU A 208 -14.77 -23.55 -27.70
N SER A 209 -16.04 -23.53 -27.28
CA SER A 209 -16.77 -22.28 -27.02
C SER A 209 -16.19 -21.46 -25.86
N VAL A 210 -15.66 -22.12 -24.83
CA VAL A 210 -15.00 -21.50 -23.67
C VAL A 210 -13.63 -20.98 -24.09
N VAL A 211 -12.84 -21.79 -24.80
CA VAL A 211 -11.51 -21.39 -25.31
C VAL A 211 -11.62 -20.18 -26.24
N LYS A 212 -12.63 -20.16 -27.12
CA LYS A 212 -12.89 -19.02 -28.01
C LYS A 212 -13.29 -17.75 -27.26
N ARG A 213 -14.02 -17.89 -26.13
CA ARG A 213 -14.47 -16.75 -25.31
C ARG A 213 -13.39 -16.23 -24.37
N PHE A 214 -12.52 -17.11 -23.86
CA PHE A 214 -11.47 -16.80 -22.91
C PHE A 214 -10.11 -17.33 -23.40
N PRO A 215 -9.61 -16.87 -24.56
CA PRO A 215 -8.40 -17.42 -25.18
C PRO A 215 -7.14 -17.21 -24.34
N GLN A 216 -7.16 -16.24 -23.42
CA GLN A 216 -6.05 -15.90 -22.54
C GLN A 216 -6.06 -16.66 -21.20
N TYR A 217 -7.12 -17.41 -20.88
CA TYR A 217 -7.23 -18.10 -19.60
C TYR A 217 -7.07 -19.62 -19.75
N GLY A 218 -6.47 -20.24 -18.74
CA GLY A 218 -6.18 -21.67 -18.73
C GLY A 218 -6.62 -22.35 -17.45
N LEU A 219 -6.95 -23.64 -17.55
CA LEU A 219 -7.17 -24.53 -16.41
C LEU A 219 -6.09 -25.61 -16.42
N TYR A 220 -5.45 -25.84 -15.28
CA TYR A 220 -4.39 -26.82 -15.12
C TYR A 220 -4.67 -27.72 -13.92
N VAL A 221 -4.12 -28.93 -13.94
CA VAL A 221 -4.04 -29.80 -12.75
C VAL A 221 -2.59 -29.98 -12.33
N TYR A 222 -2.33 -29.77 -11.04
CA TYR A 222 -1.02 -29.95 -10.44
C TYR A 222 -0.72 -31.44 -10.21
N GLY A 223 0.42 -31.90 -10.71
CA GLY A 223 0.91 -33.26 -10.53
C GLY A 223 2.41 -33.33 -10.29
N GLU A 224 2.84 -34.37 -9.57
CA GLU A 224 4.24 -34.76 -9.46
C GLU A 224 4.35 -36.26 -9.76
N GLY A 225 5.43 -36.68 -10.42
CA GLY A 225 5.71 -38.09 -10.66
C GLY A 225 4.58 -38.87 -11.34
N ALA A 226 4.21 -40.00 -10.74
CA ALA A 226 3.17 -40.91 -11.23
C ALA A 226 1.79 -40.26 -11.39
N ARG A 227 1.49 -39.20 -10.64
CA ARG A 227 0.23 -38.45 -10.79
C ARG A 227 0.18 -37.66 -12.08
N THR A 228 1.29 -37.07 -12.49
CA THR A 228 1.39 -36.38 -13.79
C THR A 228 1.01 -37.33 -14.93
N ALA A 229 1.60 -38.53 -14.94
CA ALA A 229 1.31 -39.55 -15.93
C ALA A 229 -0.14 -40.10 -15.87
N ALA A 230 -0.83 -39.95 -14.73
CA ALA A 230 -2.25 -40.27 -14.62
C ALA A 230 -3.13 -39.17 -15.25
N TYR A 231 -2.82 -37.90 -14.97
CA TYR A 231 -3.55 -36.77 -15.52
C TYR A 231 -3.36 -36.62 -17.03
N GLU A 232 -2.17 -36.92 -17.57
CA GLU A 232 -1.92 -36.99 -19.02
C GLU A 232 -2.79 -38.05 -19.71
N ARG A 233 -3.14 -39.12 -18.98
CA ARG A 233 -4.08 -40.16 -19.43
C ARG A 233 -5.54 -39.83 -19.10
N LYS A 234 -5.82 -38.59 -18.68
CA LYS A 234 -7.15 -38.09 -18.28
C LYS A 234 -7.79 -38.92 -17.16
N VAL A 235 -6.98 -39.44 -16.23
CA VAL A 235 -7.44 -40.23 -15.09
C VAL A 235 -7.50 -39.36 -13.83
N TYR A 236 -8.71 -39.07 -13.37
CA TYR A 236 -8.97 -38.30 -12.16
C TYR A 236 -9.69 -39.18 -11.13
N SER A 237 -9.19 -39.19 -9.89
CA SER A 237 -9.72 -40.10 -8.84
C SER A 237 -9.69 -39.51 -7.44
N GLY A 238 -9.17 -38.30 -7.28
CA GLY A 238 -9.14 -37.58 -6.03
C GLY A 238 -10.32 -36.64 -5.84
N ILE A 239 -10.37 -36.04 -4.66
CA ILE A 239 -11.30 -34.97 -4.32
C ILE A 239 -10.78 -33.68 -4.98
N PRO A 240 -11.61 -32.99 -5.79
CA PRO A 240 -11.17 -31.81 -6.50
C PRO A 240 -11.02 -30.62 -5.55
N VAL A 241 -9.88 -29.95 -5.65
CA VAL A 241 -9.59 -28.66 -5.01
C VAL A 241 -9.27 -27.67 -6.12
N LEU A 242 -9.96 -26.54 -6.17
CA LEU A 242 -9.68 -25.48 -7.14
C LEU A 242 -8.98 -24.32 -6.45
N PHE A 243 -7.75 -24.05 -6.87
CA PHE A 243 -6.96 -22.91 -6.44
C PHE A 243 -7.11 -21.76 -7.44
N ILE A 244 -7.53 -20.60 -6.94
CA ILE A 244 -7.76 -19.37 -7.70
C ILE A 244 -6.66 -18.37 -7.34
N PRO A 245 -5.77 -17.99 -8.29
CA PRO A 245 -4.63 -17.13 -8.01
C PRO A 245 -5.02 -15.66 -7.78
N GLY A 246 -4.07 -14.89 -7.28
CA GLY A 246 -4.20 -13.47 -7.00
C GLY A 246 -3.84 -12.53 -8.16
N ASN A 247 -3.75 -11.24 -7.84
CA ASN A 247 -3.36 -10.18 -8.76
C ASN A 247 -1.93 -10.40 -9.29
N ALA A 248 -1.72 -10.36 -10.60
CA ALA A 248 -0.46 -10.74 -11.23
C ALA A 248 0.07 -12.13 -10.81
N GLY A 249 -0.82 -13.00 -10.34
CA GLY A 249 -0.50 -14.35 -9.90
C GLY A 249 -0.67 -15.34 -11.04
N SER A 250 0.25 -16.29 -11.14
CA SER A 250 0.11 -17.44 -12.02
C SER A 250 -0.53 -18.63 -11.30
N TYR A 251 -1.03 -19.57 -12.09
CA TYR A 251 -1.51 -20.89 -11.68
C TYR A 251 -0.52 -21.67 -10.80
N ARG A 252 0.77 -21.26 -10.77
CA ARG A 252 1.83 -21.87 -9.96
C ARG A 252 1.76 -21.55 -8.47
N GLN A 253 0.96 -20.57 -8.06
CA GLN A 253 0.75 -20.23 -6.64
C GLN A 253 0.15 -21.40 -5.84
N GLY A 254 -0.61 -22.29 -6.49
CA GLY A 254 -1.21 -23.48 -5.86
C GLY A 254 -0.25 -24.66 -5.59
N ARG A 255 1.03 -24.57 -6.00
CA ARG A 255 1.99 -25.70 -5.92
C ARG A 255 2.20 -26.24 -4.51
N SER A 256 2.24 -25.36 -3.52
CA SER A 256 2.58 -25.72 -2.15
C SER A 256 1.50 -26.59 -1.52
N ILE A 257 0.24 -26.18 -1.67
CA ILE A 257 -0.90 -26.96 -1.19
C ILE A 257 -1.08 -28.24 -2.01
N GLY A 258 -0.85 -28.19 -3.33
CA GLY A 258 -0.81 -29.35 -4.22
C GLY A 258 0.17 -30.42 -3.74
N SER A 259 1.42 -30.04 -3.52
CA SER A 259 2.48 -30.96 -3.06
C SER A 259 2.21 -31.52 -1.67
N VAL A 260 1.76 -30.69 -0.73
CA VAL A 260 1.47 -31.12 0.64
C VAL A 260 0.31 -32.11 0.68
N LEU A 261 -0.80 -31.84 -0.04
CA LEU A 261 -1.93 -32.76 -0.12
C LEU A 261 -1.53 -34.08 -0.79
N LEU A 262 -0.78 -34.01 -1.89
CA LEU A 262 -0.25 -35.18 -2.60
C LEU A 262 0.57 -36.08 -1.66
N ARG A 263 1.57 -35.50 -0.98
CA ARG A 263 2.47 -36.23 -0.09
C ARG A 263 1.75 -36.79 1.14
N MET A 264 0.80 -36.04 1.69
CA MET A 264 -0.02 -36.52 2.81
C MET A 264 -0.90 -37.70 2.41
N SER A 265 -1.44 -37.70 1.18
CA SER A 265 -2.20 -38.83 0.62
C SER A 265 -1.34 -40.09 0.51
N GLU A 266 -0.12 -39.98 -0.01
CA GLU A 266 0.78 -41.12 -0.20
C GLU A 266 1.28 -41.71 1.13
N LYS A 267 1.69 -40.84 2.07
CA LYS A 267 2.26 -41.28 3.35
C LYS A 267 1.25 -42.02 4.24
N ARG A 268 -0.04 -41.67 4.16
CA ARG A 268 -1.07 -42.27 5.03
C ARG A 268 -1.48 -43.69 4.61
N GLN A 269 -0.99 -44.23 3.48
CA GLN A 269 -1.47 -45.49 2.87
C GLN A 269 -3.01 -45.58 2.75
N ASN A 270 -3.71 -44.46 2.87
CA ASN A 270 -5.15 -44.39 2.76
C ASN A 270 -5.51 -44.25 1.28
N SER A 271 -6.64 -44.81 0.87
CA SER A 271 -7.22 -44.66 -0.48
C SER A 271 -7.63 -43.21 -0.85
N VAL A 272 -7.34 -42.24 0.01
CA VAL A 272 -7.78 -40.84 -0.12
C VAL A 272 -6.80 -40.06 -0.99
N LYS A 273 -7.28 -39.51 -2.10
CA LYS A 273 -6.51 -38.68 -3.03
C LYS A 273 -7.16 -37.30 -3.16
N PHE A 274 -6.35 -36.28 -3.45
CA PHE A 274 -6.80 -34.93 -3.79
C PHE A 274 -6.23 -34.53 -5.14
N ASP A 275 -7.04 -33.97 -6.02
CA ASP A 275 -6.61 -33.46 -7.31
C ASP A 275 -6.72 -31.93 -7.26
N VAL A 276 -5.57 -31.24 -7.31
CA VAL A 276 -5.50 -29.78 -7.16
C VAL A 276 -5.46 -29.13 -8.54
N PHE A 277 -6.57 -28.52 -8.92
CA PHE A 277 -6.71 -27.71 -10.11
C PHE A 277 -6.27 -26.27 -9.82
N THR A 278 -5.64 -25.61 -10.77
CA THR A 278 -5.18 -24.23 -10.68
C THR A 278 -5.60 -23.48 -11.94
N ILE A 279 -5.98 -22.21 -11.80
CA ILE A 279 -6.39 -21.36 -12.92
C ILE A 279 -5.24 -20.43 -13.31
N ASP A 280 -5.09 -20.18 -14.60
CA ASP A 280 -4.23 -19.14 -15.16
C ASP A 280 -5.10 -17.99 -15.69
N PHE A 281 -4.90 -16.80 -15.12
CA PHE A 281 -5.54 -15.56 -15.56
C PHE A 281 -4.60 -14.67 -16.37
N ASN A 282 -3.54 -15.23 -16.99
CA ASN A 282 -2.54 -14.46 -17.73
C ASN A 282 -1.87 -13.36 -16.86
N GLU A 283 -1.79 -13.62 -15.55
CA GLU A 283 -1.25 -12.71 -14.54
C GLU A 283 -1.88 -11.29 -14.59
N GLU A 284 -3.16 -11.15 -14.97
CA GLU A 284 -3.83 -9.86 -15.08
C GLU A 284 -3.81 -9.03 -13.76
N LEU A 285 -3.83 -7.71 -13.91
CA LEU A 285 -3.77 -6.75 -12.79
C LEU A 285 -5.16 -6.51 -12.16
N ALA A 286 -5.84 -7.58 -11.74
CA ALA A 286 -7.21 -7.54 -11.24
C ALA A 286 -7.41 -6.75 -9.93
N ALA A 287 -6.35 -6.44 -9.18
CA ALA A 287 -6.43 -5.55 -8.02
C ALA A 287 -6.40 -4.05 -8.40
N LEU A 288 -6.12 -3.73 -9.66
CA LEU A 288 -6.02 -2.35 -10.16
C LEU A 288 -7.08 -2.02 -11.21
N TYR A 289 -7.86 -3.00 -11.65
CA TYR A 289 -8.94 -2.81 -12.61
C TYR A 289 -10.08 -3.82 -12.43
N GLY A 290 -11.29 -3.30 -12.15
CA GLY A 290 -12.50 -4.07 -11.89
C GLY A 290 -13.00 -4.89 -13.08
N GLY A 291 -12.77 -4.44 -14.31
CA GLY A 291 -13.27 -5.12 -15.52
C GLY A 291 -12.71 -6.53 -15.74
N PHE A 292 -11.61 -6.90 -15.08
CA PHE A 292 -11.12 -8.27 -15.06
C PHE A 292 -11.96 -9.19 -14.16
N LEU A 293 -12.45 -8.67 -13.03
CA LEU A 293 -13.07 -9.48 -11.97
C LEU A 293 -14.28 -10.26 -12.48
N SER A 294 -15.14 -9.63 -13.29
CA SER A 294 -16.32 -10.29 -13.84
C SER A 294 -15.95 -11.39 -14.86
N SER A 295 -14.99 -11.12 -15.75
CA SER A 295 -14.53 -12.08 -16.77
C SER A 295 -13.80 -13.28 -16.14
N GLN A 296 -12.96 -13.02 -15.13
CA GLN A 296 -12.28 -14.06 -14.37
C GLN A 296 -13.28 -14.92 -13.59
N THR A 297 -14.30 -14.31 -12.99
CA THR A 297 -15.39 -15.04 -12.30
C THR A 297 -16.19 -15.92 -13.27
N ASP A 298 -16.52 -15.41 -14.46
CA ASP A 298 -17.19 -16.19 -15.51
C ASP A 298 -16.36 -17.40 -15.95
N PHE A 299 -15.04 -17.23 -16.11
CA PHE A 299 -14.15 -18.33 -16.46
C PHE A 299 -14.06 -19.38 -15.35
N VAL A 300 -13.94 -18.95 -14.08
CA VAL A 300 -13.95 -19.87 -12.92
C VAL A 300 -15.25 -20.67 -12.85
N LEU A 301 -16.39 -20.05 -13.16
CA LEU A 301 -17.67 -20.76 -13.27
C LEU A 301 -17.61 -21.85 -14.35
N LYS A 302 -17.03 -21.57 -15.52
CA LYS A 302 -16.85 -22.60 -16.57
C LYS A 302 -15.94 -23.74 -16.10
N CYS A 303 -14.85 -23.43 -15.39
CA CYS A 303 -13.99 -24.44 -14.78
C CYS A 303 -14.76 -25.31 -13.77
N LEU A 304 -15.57 -24.70 -12.90
CA LEU A 304 -16.35 -25.44 -11.88
C LEU A 304 -17.46 -26.32 -12.47
N LEU A 305 -18.04 -25.94 -13.59
CA LEU A 305 -18.98 -26.79 -14.31
C LEU A 305 -18.27 -27.96 -15.02
N HIS A 306 -17.05 -27.75 -15.49
CA HIS A 306 -16.28 -28.75 -16.21
C HIS A 306 -15.60 -29.78 -15.29
N ILE A 307 -15.02 -29.37 -14.14
CA ILE A 307 -14.27 -30.27 -13.24
C ILE A 307 -15.07 -31.52 -12.81
N PRO A 308 -16.32 -31.43 -12.34
CA PRO A 308 -17.11 -32.62 -11.98
C PRO A 308 -17.32 -33.60 -13.14
N SER A 309 -17.39 -33.12 -14.38
CA SER A 309 -17.55 -33.96 -15.57
C SER A 309 -16.34 -34.88 -15.81
N LEU A 310 -15.14 -34.46 -15.41
CA LEU A 310 -13.91 -35.26 -15.50
C LEU A 310 -13.95 -36.54 -14.64
N TYR A 311 -14.79 -36.56 -13.60
CA TYR A 311 -14.92 -37.68 -12.67
C TYR A 311 -16.08 -38.62 -13.03
N GLY A 312 -16.92 -38.28 -14.01
CA GLY A 312 -18.17 -38.99 -14.28
C GLY A 312 -19.16 -38.95 -13.11
N ARG A 313 -19.04 -37.95 -12.22
CA ARG A 313 -19.84 -37.78 -11.00
C ARG A 313 -20.47 -36.38 -10.99
N PRO A 314 -21.75 -36.24 -11.37
CA PRO A 314 -22.38 -34.93 -11.56
C PRO A 314 -22.55 -34.12 -10.26
N HIS A 315 -22.44 -34.75 -9.08
CA HIS A 315 -22.58 -34.08 -7.78
C HIS A 315 -21.26 -34.02 -6.99
N GLN A 316 -20.12 -34.03 -7.68
CA GLN A 316 -18.82 -33.93 -7.02
C GLN A 316 -18.61 -32.51 -6.44
N LYS A 317 -18.53 -32.41 -5.11
CA LYS A 317 -18.22 -31.16 -4.41
C LYS A 317 -16.75 -30.75 -4.64
N VAL A 318 -16.50 -29.44 -4.76
CA VAL A 318 -15.17 -28.85 -4.98
C VAL A 318 -14.81 -27.94 -3.80
N ILE A 319 -13.59 -28.07 -3.26
CA ILE A 319 -13.04 -27.13 -2.27
C ILE A 319 -12.44 -25.95 -3.01
N LEU A 320 -12.76 -24.72 -2.61
CA LEU A 320 -12.13 -23.52 -3.16
C LEU A 320 -11.01 -23.02 -2.25
N ILE A 321 -9.87 -22.66 -2.85
CA ILE A 321 -8.80 -21.93 -2.18
C ILE A 321 -8.48 -20.69 -3.02
N GLY A 322 -8.78 -19.50 -2.51
CA GLY A 322 -8.49 -18.24 -3.19
C GLY A 322 -7.34 -17.49 -2.52
N HIS A 323 -6.35 -17.03 -3.30
CA HIS A 323 -5.30 -16.13 -2.79
C HIS A 323 -5.55 -14.70 -3.26
N SER A 324 -5.37 -13.71 -2.37
CA SER A 324 -5.55 -12.30 -2.70
C SER A 324 -6.95 -12.07 -3.33
N VAL A 325 -7.03 -11.31 -4.43
CA VAL A 325 -8.27 -11.12 -5.21
C VAL A 325 -8.91 -12.43 -5.72
N GLY A 326 -8.18 -13.54 -5.79
CA GLY A 326 -8.73 -14.87 -6.12
C GLY A 326 -9.79 -15.36 -5.13
N GLY A 327 -9.68 -14.97 -3.85
CA GLY A 327 -10.73 -15.24 -2.87
C GLY A 327 -11.97 -14.36 -3.03
N LEU A 328 -11.80 -13.15 -3.60
CA LEU A 328 -12.93 -12.30 -3.96
C LEU A 328 -13.68 -12.87 -5.17
N ILE A 329 -12.94 -13.35 -6.18
CA ILE A 329 -13.50 -14.07 -7.33
C ILE A 329 -14.27 -15.33 -6.87
N ALA A 330 -13.73 -16.07 -5.90
CA ALA A 330 -14.41 -17.22 -5.30
C ALA A 330 -15.77 -16.85 -4.68
N ARG A 331 -15.87 -15.67 -4.05
CA ARG A 331 -17.15 -15.14 -3.53
C ARG A 331 -18.07 -14.66 -4.65
N GLY A 332 -17.50 -14.02 -5.67
CA GLY A 332 -18.22 -13.51 -6.84
C GLY A 332 -18.93 -14.59 -7.64
N LEU A 333 -18.47 -15.84 -7.58
CA LEU A 333 -19.15 -16.99 -8.21
C LEU A 333 -20.63 -17.11 -7.82
N PHE A 334 -20.95 -16.77 -6.57
CA PHE A 334 -22.31 -16.90 -6.04
C PHE A 334 -23.26 -15.83 -6.58
N LEU A 335 -22.75 -14.78 -7.23
CA LEU A 335 -23.56 -13.81 -7.98
C LEU A 335 -23.99 -14.34 -9.35
N LYS A 336 -23.29 -15.34 -9.89
CA LYS A 336 -23.46 -15.73 -11.29
C LYS A 336 -24.72 -16.57 -11.48
N PRO A 337 -25.60 -16.19 -12.44
CA PRO A 337 -26.80 -16.97 -12.73
C PRO A 337 -26.41 -18.36 -13.26
N GLY A 338 -27.04 -19.40 -12.73
CA GLY A 338 -26.76 -20.79 -13.11
C GLY A 338 -25.62 -21.46 -12.34
N PHE A 339 -24.99 -20.79 -11.38
CA PHE A 339 -24.09 -21.44 -10.44
C PHE A 339 -24.89 -22.22 -9.38
N ASP A 340 -24.70 -23.54 -9.31
CA ASP A 340 -25.24 -24.35 -8.22
C ASP A 340 -24.38 -24.18 -6.97
N THR A 341 -24.91 -23.44 -5.97
CA THR A 341 -24.24 -23.19 -4.69
C THR A 341 -23.93 -24.48 -3.93
N SER A 342 -24.63 -25.57 -4.21
CA SER A 342 -24.36 -26.87 -3.60
C SER A 342 -22.98 -27.41 -3.99
N THR A 343 -22.43 -27.03 -5.15
CA THR A 343 -21.14 -27.52 -5.67
C THR A 343 -19.97 -27.18 -4.75
N VAL A 344 -20.06 -26.06 -4.02
CA VAL A 344 -19.00 -25.55 -3.15
C VAL A 344 -19.54 -25.40 -1.75
N ASN A 345 -19.05 -26.23 -0.83
CA ASN A 345 -19.44 -26.15 0.58
C ASN A 345 -18.31 -25.56 1.45
N THR A 346 -17.06 -25.56 1.01
CA THR A 346 -15.90 -25.15 1.82
C THR A 346 -14.98 -24.23 1.04
N ILE A 347 -14.67 -23.06 1.60
CA ILE A 347 -13.84 -22.02 1.00
C ILE A 347 -12.74 -21.61 1.98
N PHE A 348 -11.49 -21.61 1.50
CA PHE A 348 -10.36 -21.02 2.21
C PHE A 348 -9.89 -19.78 1.44
N THR A 349 -9.74 -18.65 2.12
CA THR A 349 -9.16 -17.43 1.52
C THR A 349 -7.83 -17.07 2.19
N LEU A 350 -6.84 -16.71 1.38
CA LEU A 350 -5.46 -16.43 1.81
C LEU A 350 -5.13 -14.97 1.47
N SER A 351 -5.02 -14.11 2.49
CA SER A 351 -4.79 -12.67 2.37
C SER A 351 -5.74 -12.01 1.36
N THR A 352 -7.01 -12.42 1.36
CA THR A 352 -8.00 -11.86 0.45
C THR A 352 -8.48 -10.51 0.98
N PRO A 353 -8.46 -9.44 0.17
CA PRO A 353 -9.10 -8.18 0.52
C PRO A 353 -10.60 -8.34 0.32
N HIS A 354 -11.31 -8.84 1.34
CA HIS A 354 -12.77 -8.92 1.36
C HIS A 354 -13.42 -7.53 1.36
N GLN A 355 -12.69 -6.54 1.89
CA GLN A 355 -12.95 -5.12 1.69
C GLN A 355 -11.86 -4.52 0.80
N PRO A 356 -12.17 -3.50 -0.02
CA PRO A 356 -11.20 -2.94 -0.94
C PRO A 356 -10.05 -2.25 -0.21
N ILE A 357 -8.82 -2.49 -0.68
CA ILE A 357 -7.63 -1.74 -0.23
C ILE A 357 -7.63 -0.35 -0.86
N LEU A 358 -8.02 -0.32 -2.14
CA LEU A 358 -8.07 0.84 -3.00
C LEU A 358 -9.20 0.63 -4.01
N LEU A 359 -10.14 1.57 -4.10
CA LEU A 359 -11.18 1.57 -5.13
C LEU A 359 -10.71 2.40 -6.32
N VAL A 360 -10.20 1.72 -7.35
CA VAL A 360 -9.55 2.36 -8.50
C VAL A 360 -10.55 2.74 -9.59
N ASP A 361 -11.66 2.03 -9.74
CA ASP A 361 -12.70 2.26 -10.76
C ASP A 361 -14.10 1.87 -10.25
N ALA A 362 -15.14 2.24 -11.02
CA ALA A 362 -16.54 2.00 -10.67
C ALA A 362 -16.94 0.52 -10.75
N GLU A 363 -16.36 -0.25 -11.68
CA GLU A 363 -16.67 -1.68 -11.85
C GLU A 363 -16.18 -2.48 -10.63
N MET A 364 -15.05 -2.10 -10.04
CA MET A 364 -14.53 -2.68 -8.81
C MET A 364 -15.45 -2.37 -7.62
N GLU A 365 -15.88 -1.11 -7.46
CA GLU A 365 -16.81 -0.70 -6.41
C GLU A 365 -18.12 -1.48 -6.47
N GLU A 366 -18.72 -1.57 -7.67
CA GLU A 366 -19.94 -2.35 -7.92
C GLU A 366 -19.73 -3.84 -7.61
N PHE A 367 -18.63 -4.43 -8.06
CA PHE A 367 -18.33 -5.84 -7.81
C PHE A 367 -18.20 -6.17 -6.32
N TYR A 368 -17.53 -5.32 -5.53
CA TYR A 368 -17.46 -5.49 -4.08
C TYR A 368 -18.84 -5.35 -3.43
N ALA A 369 -19.58 -4.30 -3.77
CA ALA A 369 -20.91 -4.01 -3.22
C ALA A 369 -21.90 -5.15 -3.49
N ASP A 370 -21.95 -5.65 -4.73
CA ASP A 370 -22.82 -6.76 -5.11
C ASP A 370 -22.51 -8.04 -4.34
N ILE A 371 -21.22 -8.38 -4.20
CA ILE A 371 -20.79 -9.56 -3.44
C ILE A 371 -21.23 -9.42 -1.98
N ASP A 372 -20.93 -8.30 -1.34
CA ASP A 372 -21.23 -8.10 0.07
C ASP A 372 -22.74 -8.10 0.34
N ASP A 373 -23.53 -7.45 -0.51
CA ASP A 373 -24.98 -7.40 -0.41
C ASP A 373 -25.61 -8.80 -0.62
N TYR A 374 -25.18 -9.54 -1.65
CA TYR A 374 -25.66 -10.91 -1.88
C TYR A 374 -25.32 -11.84 -0.71
N TRP A 375 -24.06 -11.84 -0.27
CA TRP A 375 -23.60 -12.75 0.80
C TRP A 375 -24.26 -12.43 2.14
N SER A 376 -24.52 -11.15 2.42
CA SER A 376 -25.21 -10.73 3.64
C SER A 376 -26.67 -11.20 3.65
N ARG A 377 -27.40 -11.01 2.53
CA ARG A 377 -28.80 -11.44 2.41
C ARG A 377 -28.96 -12.96 2.32
N SER A 378 -27.96 -13.66 1.77
CA SER A 378 -28.03 -15.10 1.47
C SER A 378 -27.39 -16.00 2.53
N ALA A 379 -26.75 -15.42 3.55
CA ALA A 379 -26.01 -16.13 4.58
C ALA A 379 -26.79 -17.30 5.21
N ASN A 380 -28.07 -17.11 5.49
CA ASN A 380 -28.95 -18.10 6.14
C ASN A 380 -29.88 -18.85 5.17
N SER A 381 -29.75 -18.64 3.86
CA SER A 381 -30.57 -19.29 2.83
C SER A 381 -29.71 -20.12 1.88
N THR A 382 -29.27 -19.57 0.76
CA THR A 382 -28.50 -20.30 -0.28
C THR A 382 -27.08 -20.64 0.17
N LEU A 383 -26.54 -19.93 1.17
CA LEU A 383 -25.21 -20.13 1.74
C LEU A 383 -25.22 -20.91 3.07
N LYS A 384 -26.37 -21.48 3.48
CA LYS A 384 -26.51 -22.15 4.78
C LYS A 384 -25.52 -23.32 4.98
N ASP A 385 -25.13 -23.96 3.89
CA ASP A 385 -24.23 -25.13 3.89
C ASP A 385 -22.77 -24.75 3.59
N VAL A 386 -22.44 -23.45 3.47
CA VAL A 386 -21.11 -22.96 3.15
C VAL A 386 -20.33 -22.60 4.42
N VAL A 387 -19.11 -23.14 4.55
CA VAL A 387 -18.13 -22.75 5.58
C VAL A 387 -17.00 -22.01 4.89
N MET A 388 -16.69 -20.80 5.35
CA MET A 388 -15.61 -19.98 4.82
C MET A 388 -14.61 -19.65 5.93
N VAL A 389 -13.33 -19.86 5.65
CA VAL A 389 -12.23 -19.54 6.58
C VAL A 389 -11.25 -18.59 5.88
N SER A 390 -11.16 -17.37 6.37
CA SER A 390 -10.25 -16.34 5.88
C SER A 390 -9.01 -16.20 6.77
N PHE A 391 -7.85 -16.25 6.13
CA PHE A 391 -6.55 -16.11 6.76
C PHE A 391 -5.90 -14.79 6.34
N ALA A 392 -5.55 -13.95 7.31
CA ALA A 392 -4.81 -12.71 7.09
C ALA A 392 -3.31 -12.88 7.39
N GLY A 393 -2.41 -12.33 6.57
CA GLY A 393 -0.97 -12.54 6.76
C GLY A 393 -0.35 -11.87 8.01
N GLY A 394 -1.06 -10.96 8.66
CA GLY A 394 -0.56 -10.25 9.84
C GLY A 394 0.38 -9.09 9.48
N HIS A 395 1.37 -8.83 10.32
CA HIS A 395 2.21 -7.65 10.22
C HIS A 395 3.02 -7.54 8.92
N ARG A 396 3.56 -8.67 8.41
CA ARG A 396 4.38 -8.73 7.20
C ARG A 396 3.58 -8.54 5.89
N ASP A 397 2.25 -8.68 5.91
CA ASP A 397 1.43 -8.39 4.74
C ASP A 397 1.17 -6.88 4.63
N VAL A 398 2.04 -6.20 3.89
CA VAL A 398 1.92 -4.76 3.61
C VAL A 398 1.01 -4.46 2.42
N LEU A 399 0.72 -5.45 1.58
CA LEU A 399 -0.17 -5.26 0.43
C LEU A 399 -1.62 -5.32 0.89
N VAL A 400 -1.97 -6.35 1.67
CA VAL A 400 -3.33 -6.54 2.19
C VAL A 400 -3.28 -6.47 3.71
N ARG A 401 -3.78 -5.35 4.25
CA ARG A 401 -3.90 -5.18 5.69
C ARG A 401 -4.84 -6.22 6.28
N SER A 402 -4.57 -6.64 7.53
CA SER A 402 -5.30 -7.73 8.16
C SER A 402 -6.79 -7.45 8.35
N ASP A 403 -7.17 -6.18 8.60
CA ASP A 403 -8.57 -5.75 8.68
C ASP A 403 -9.32 -5.90 7.35
N ARG A 404 -8.63 -5.77 6.21
CA ARG A 404 -9.25 -5.97 4.88
C ARG A 404 -9.53 -7.44 4.56
N SER A 405 -8.94 -8.35 5.31
CA SER A 405 -9.22 -9.79 5.24
C SER A 405 -10.22 -10.28 6.31
N ASP A 406 -10.72 -9.37 7.14
CA ASP A 406 -11.70 -9.70 8.18
C ASP A 406 -13.13 -9.78 7.61
N LEU A 407 -13.77 -10.92 7.84
CA LEU A 407 -15.17 -11.18 7.49
C LEU A 407 -16.11 -10.77 8.61
N SER A 408 -15.62 -10.59 9.83
CA SER A 408 -16.46 -10.27 11.00
C SER A 408 -17.11 -8.89 10.91
N GLY A 409 -16.47 -7.95 10.19
CA GLY A 409 -17.04 -6.64 9.86
C GLY A 409 -18.16 -6.71 8.81
N LEU A 410 -18.10 -7.67 7.89
CA LEU A 410 -19.07 -7.83 6.81
C LEU A 410 -20.27 -8.69 7.22
N PHE A 411 -20.03 -9.75 8.01
CA PHE A 411 -21.02 -10.77 8.36
C PHE A 411 -21.14 -10.95 9.87
N ALA A 412 -21.42 -9.85 10.57
CA ALA A 412 -21.51 -9.84 12.03
C ALA A 412 -22.49 -10.93 12.53
N GLY A 413 -21.99 -11.81 13.41
CA GLY A 413 -22.80 -12.87 14.04
C GLY A 413 -22.94 -14.17 13.24
N ASN A 414 -22.34 -14.29 12.05
CA ASN A 414 -22.33 -15.57 11.33
C ASN A 414 -21.17 -16.45 11.80
N GLU A 415 -21.49 -17.53 12.50
CA GLU A 415 -20.51 -18.47 13.03
C GLU A 415 -19.79 -19.32 11.97
N ARG A 416 -20.33 -19.43 10.74
CA ARG A 416 -19.76 -20.23 9.65
C ARG A 416 -18.64 -19.52 8.89
N PHE A 417 -18.52 -18.20 9.06
CA PHE A 417 -17.54 -17.37 8.35
C PHE A 417 -16.48 -16.89 9.36
N LEU A 418 -15.35 -17.58 9.37
CA LEU A 418 -14.27 -17.38 10.34
C LEU A 418 -13.16 -16.52 9.75
N SER A 419 -12.64 -15.57 10.52
CA SER A 419 -11.47 -14.77 10.15
C SER A 419 -10.42 -14.78 11.25
N MET A 420 -9.16 -14.89 10.86
CA MET A 420 -8.03 -14.92 11.79
C MET A 420 -6.72 -14.52 11.11
N THR A 421 -5.75 -14.06 11.89
CA THR A 421 -4.39 -13.82 11.39
C THR A 421 -3.58 -15.11 11.43
N THR A 422 -2.63 -15.30 10.51
CA THR A 422 -1.75 -16.47 10.51
C THR A 422 -0.95 -16.62 11.81
N THR A 423 -0.73 -15.50 12.50
CA THR A 423 -0.07 -15.46 13.80
C THR A 423 -0.95 -16.03 14.92
N SER A 424 -2.29 -15.93 14.85
CA SER A 424 -3.20 -16.48 15.87
C SER A 424 -3.53 -17.95 15.68
N ILE A 425 -3.26 -18.51 14.49
CA ILE A 425 -3.60 -19.90 14.14
C ILE A 425 -2.73 -20.88 14.96
N PRO A 426 -3.34 -21.88 15.64
CA PRO A 426 -2.61 -22.96 16.28
C PRO A 426 -1.71 -23.71 15.27
N ALA A 427 -0.49 -24.06 15.64
CA ALA A 427 0.53 -24.69 14.78
C ALA A 427 1.23 -23.76 13.76
N VAL A 428 0.79 -22.51 13.59
CA VAL A 428 1.34 -21.58 12.58
C VAL A 428 2.21 -20.51 13.22
N TRP A 429 1.61 -19.60 14.01
CA TRP A 429 2.30 -18.57 14.81
C TRP A 429 3.36 -17.74 14.08
N ALA A 430 3.17 -17.54 12.78
CA ALA A 430 4.09 -16.82 11.93
C ALA A 430 3.30 -15.81 11.11
N SER A 431 3.78 -14.57 11.08
CA SER A 431 3.27 -13.61 10.12
C SER A 431 3.82 -13.98 8.75
N THR A 432 2.97 -13.85 7.75
CA THR A 432 3.30 -14.08 6.35
C THR A 432 3.25 -12.73 5.63
N ASP A 433 4.22 -12.48 4.76
CA ASP A 433 4.01 -11.46 3.72
C ASP A 433 3.00 -11.96 2.69
N HIS A 434 2.57 -11.07 1.81
CA HIS A 434 1.46 -11.32 0.89
C HIS A 434 1.65 -12.56 0.00
N LEU A 435 2.89 -12.85 -0.41
CA LEU A 435 3.21 -14.02 -1.21
C LEU A 435 3.56 -15.23 -0.33
N CYS A 436 4.17 -15.02 0.83
CA CYS A 436 4.51 -16.06 1.78
C CYS A 436 3.32 -16.89 2.22
N ILE A 437 2.13 -16.29 2.31
CA ILE A 437 0.94 -16.99 2.80
C ILE A 437 0.59 -18.24 1.98
N VAL A 438 0.91 -18.28 0.68
CA VAL A 438 0.60 -19.45 -0.18
C VAL A 438 1.61 -20.59 -0.07
N TRP A 439 2.78 -20.36 0.53
CA TRP A 439 3.84 -21.38 0.65
C TRP A 439 4.36 -21.59 2.07
N CYS A 440 3.87 -20.81 3.04
CA CYS A 440 4.20 -21.01 4.45
C CYS A 440 3.83 -22.44 4.88
N LYS A 441 4.84 -23.25 5.17
CA LYS A 441 4.69 -24.67 5.48
C LYS A 441 3.78 -24.92 6.66
N GLN A 442 3.89 -24.12 7.71
CA GLN A 442 3.06 -24.28 8.89
C GLN A 442 1.56 -24.10 8.55
N LEU A 443 1.21 -23.03 7.83
CA LEU A 443 -0.16 -22.76 7.40
C LEU A 443 -0.66 -23.81 6.41
N THR A 444 0.14 -24.13 5.39
CA THR A 444 -0.21 -25.13 4.38
C THR A 444 -0.48 -26.49 5.01
N LEU A 445 0.32 -26.90 5.99
CA LEU A 445 0.09 -28.13 6.74
C LEU A 445 -1.16 -28.07 7.62
N ALA A 446 -1.47 -26.93 8.23
CA ALA A 446 -2.69 -26.76 9.02
C ALA A 446 -3.94 -26.88 8.14
N VAL A 447 -3.96 -26.19 6.99
CA VAL A 447 -5.03 -26.25 5.99
C VAL A 447 -5.20 -27.66 5.44
N ALA A 448 -4.09 -28.30 5.01
CA ALA A 448 -4.14 -29.68 4.53
C ALA A 448 -4.69 -30.65 5.58
N LYS A 449 -4.24 -30.56 6.85
CA LYS A 449 -4.77 -31.42 7.93
C LYS A 449 -6.26 -31.20 8.17
N ALA A 450 -6.74 -29.95 8.13
CA ALA A 450 -8.15 -29.66 8.25
C ALA A 450 -8.96 -30.26 7.09
N ILE A 451 -8.49 -30.12 5.85
CA ILE A 451 -9.11 -30.71 4.66
C ILE A 451 -9.23 -32.24 4.80
N PHE A 452 -8.18 -32.92 5.28
CA PHE A 452 -8.22 -34.37 5.52
C PHE A 452 -9.23 -34.79 6.62
N GLU A 453 -9.47 -33.94 7.62
CA GLU A 453 -10.44 -34.22 8.70
C GLU A 453 -11.89 -33.90 8.26
N MET A 454 -12.07 -32.99 7.31
CA MET A 454 -13.36 -32.66 6.68
C MET A 454 -13.85 -33.73 5.68
N LEU A 455 -13.19 -34.89 5.60
CA LEU A 455 -13.59 -36.00 4.73
C LEU A 455 -14.64 -36.88 5.39
N ASP A 456 -15.58 -37.37 4.59
CA ASP A 456 -16.55 -38.35 5.07
C ASP A 456 -15.84 -39.69 5.37
N GLY A 457 -15.92 -40.11 6.64
CA GLY A 457 -15.27 -41.33 7.13
C GLY A 457 -15.82 -42.61 6.51
N LYS A 458 -17.03 -42.59 5.94
CA LYS A 458 -17.67 -43.75 5.30
C LYS A 458 -17.23 -43.92 3.85
N THR A 459 -17.31 -42.85 3.05
CA THR A 459 -16.98 -42.91 1.62
C THR A 459 -15.50 -42.70 1.34
N LYS A 460 -14.77 -41.94 2.17
CA LYS A 460 -13.37 -41.52 1.97
C LYS A 460 -13.07 -40.88 0.60
N THR A 461 -14.10 -40.57 -0.17
CA THR A 461 -14.02 -40.01 -1.54
C THR A 461 -14.80 -38.71 -1.69
N GLY A 462 -15.40 -38.21 -0.61
CA GLY A 462 -16.20 -36.99 -0.59
C GLY A 462 -16.00 -36.20 0.70
N LEU A 463 -16.43 -34.93 0.68
CA LEU A 463 -16.45 -34.05 1.85
C LEU A 463 -17.62 -34.40 2.76
N VAL A 464 -17.49 -34.10 4.06
CA VAL A 464 -18.60 -34.16 5.01
C VAL A 464 -19.66 -33.14 4.58
N GLU A 465 -20.90 -33.60 4.37
CA GLU A 465 -22.03 -32.71 4.04
C GLU A 465 -22.43 -31.84 5.25
N ASP A 466 -22.43 -32.44 6.45
CA ASP A 466 -22.75 -31.78 7.71
C ASP A 466 -21.88 -30.53 7.96
N VAL A 467 -22.56 -29.37 8.01
CA VAL A 467 -21.95 -28.06 8.19
C VAL A 467 -21.34 -27.91 9.59
N ASP A 468 -21.99 -28.46 10.63
CA ASP A 468 -21.56 -28.30 12.02
C ASP A 468 -20.25 -29.06 12.26
N ARG A 469 -20.12 -30.26 11.69
CA ARG A 469 -18.89 -31.05 11.75
C ARG A 469 -17.73 -30.39 11.01
N ARG A 470 -17.99 -29.74 9.86
CA ARG A 470 -16.96 -28.97 9.15
C ARG A 470 -16.56 -27.72 9.92
N LEU A 471 -17.52 -27.03 10.53
CA LEU A 471 -17.27 -25.87 11.37
C LEU A 471 -16.46 -26.24 12.63
N GLU A 472 -16.81 -27.33 13.30
CA GLU A 472 -16.06 -27.86 14.45
C GLU A 472 -14.61 -28.18 14.05
N THR A 473 -14.43 -28.79 12.87
CA THR A 473 -13.09 -29.05 12.32
C THR A 473 -12.31 -27.76 12.07
N ALA A 474 -12.94 -26.77 11.45
CA ALA A 474 -12.30 -25.46 11.21
C ALA A 474 -11.90 -24.79 12.55
N ARG A 475 -12.79 -24.79 13.55
CA ARG A 475 -12.51 -24.25 14.89
C ARG A 475 -11.36 -25.02 15.56
N LYS A 476 -11.32 -26.35 15.49
CA LYS A 476 -10.27 -27.21 16.07
C LYS A 476 -8.87 -26.92 15.52
N TYR A 477 -8.75 -26.67 14.22
CA TYR A 477 -7.46 -26.44 13.57
C TYR A 477 -7.02 -24.99 13.58
N PHE A 478 -7.96 -24.05 13.49
CA PHE A 478 -7.61 -22.66 13.22
C PHE A 478 -7.93 -21.68 14.36
N VAL A 479 -8.81 -22.04 15.29
CA VAL A 479 -9.20 -21.15 16.40
C VAL A 479 -8.59 -21.63 17.71
N ASN A 480 -7.84 -20.74 18.39
CA ASN A 480 -7.44 -20.97 19.78
C ASN A 480 -8.60 -20.66 20.73
N PRO A 481 -8.92 -21.55 21.70
CA PRO A 481 -9.88 -21.25 22.75
C PRO A 481 -9.48 -19.99 23.54
N LYS A 482 -10.44 -19.36 24.23
CA LYS A 482 -10.11 -18.34 25.24
C LYS A 482 -9.48 -19.05 26.45
N PRO A 483 -8.39 -18.52 27.03
CA PRO A 483 -7.73 -19.10 28.19
C PRO A 483 -8.54 -18.91 29.48
N ASP A 484 -9.34 -17.84 29.54
CA ASP A 484 -10.22 -17.49 30.65
C ASP A 484 -11.61 -18.01 30.33
N GLN A 485 -11.94 -19.22 30.78
CA GLN A 485 -13.27 -19.79 30.59
C GLN A 485 -14.03 -19.76 31.91
N ASN A 486 -15.27 -19.27 31.89
CA ASN A 486 -16.22 -19.54 32.96
C ASN A 486 -16.42 -21.06 32.98
N PHE A 487 -15.91 -21.73 34.00
CA PHE A 487 -16.05 -23.17 34.15
C PHE A 487 -17.53 -23.52 34.27
N THR A 488 -18.02 -24.40 33.40
CA THR A 488 -19.28 -25.09 33.63
C THR A 488 -18.97 -26.30 34.50
N ALA A 489 -19.32 -26.17 35.78
CA ALA A 489 -19.44 -27.30 36.69
C ALA A 489 -20.48 -28.25 36.10
N ASP A 490 -20.06 -29.41 35.56
CA ASP A 490 -21.00 -30.46 35.18
C ASP A 490 -21.65 -30.90 36.51
N GLY A 491 -22.91 -30.54 36.74
CA GLY A 491 -23.57 -30.55 38.06
C GLY A 491 -23.72 -31.92 38.73
N THR A 492 -23.09 -32.96 38.19
CA THR A 492 -23.00 -34.30 38.74
C THR A 492 -21.70 -34.46 39.53
N THR A 493 -21.81 -34.47 40.86
CA THR A 493 -20.69 -34.81 41.75
C THR A 493 -20.30 -36.27 41.56
N GLU A 494 -19.04 -36.51 41.22
CA GLU A 494 -18.49 -37.87 41.08
C GLU A 494 -17.72 -38.27 42.33
N LYS A 495 -17.80 -39.55 42.73
CA LYS A 495 -16.89 -40.12 43.73
C LYS A 495 -15.54 -40.44 43.07
N PRO A 496 -14.40 -40.07 43.67
CA PRO A 496 -13.09 -40.45 43.15
C PRO A 496 -12.93 -41.97 43.10
N ARG A 497 -12.15 -42.49 42.14
CA ARG A 497 -11.63 -43.88 42.22
C ARG A 497 -10.66 -43.95 43.40
N ASP A 498 -10.88 -44.91 44.30
CA ASP A 498 -10.09 -45.24 45.50
C ASP A 498 -9.17 -44.13 46.06
N LEU A 499 -9.60 -43.50 47.16
CA LEU A 499 -8.87 -42.42 47.87
C LEU A 499 -7.42 -42.78 48.28
N ALA A 500 -7.07 -44.07 48.36
CA ALA A 500 -5.75 -44.54 48.76
C ALA A 500 -4.63 -44.21 47.74
N ASP A 501 -5.00 -43.89 46.49
CA ASP A 501 -4.06 -43.60 45.40
C ASP A 501 -3.85 -42.10 45.13
N ILE A 502 -4.42 -41.22 45.97
CA ILE A 502 -4.30 -39.75 45.83
C ILE A 502 -3.06 -39.26 46.57
N ARG A 503 -2.14 -38.60 45.86
CA ARG A 503 -0.98 -37.93 46.47
C ARG A 503 -1.26 -36.43 46.59
N PHE A 504 -1.16 -35.91 47.82
CA PHE A 504 -1.27 -34.48 48.10
C PHE A 504 0.10 -33.81 48.03
N GLU A 505 0.21 -32.81 47.15
CA GLU A 505 1.42 -32.00 46.98
C GLU A 505 1.08 -30.52 47.22
N ASN A 506 2.00 -29.79 47.86
CA ASN A 506 1.87 -28.35 48.06
C ASN A 506 2.30 -27.59 46.78
N SER A 507 1.78 -26.38 46.60
CA SER A 507 1.99 -25.54 45.41
C SER A 507 3.46 -25.45 44.95
N GLY A 508 3.70 -25.73 43.66
CA GLY A 508 5.01 -25.68 43.01
C GLY A 508 5.03 -26.32 41.62
N PRO A 509 6.09 -26.11 40.81
CA PRO A 509 6.23 -26.71 39.48
C PRO A 509 6.41 -28.23 39.59
N LEU A 510 5.33 -28.99 39.36
CA LEU A 510 5.30 -30.44 39.53
C LEU A 510 5.64 -31.20 38.23
N ARG A 511 6.89 -31.64 38.08
CA ARG A 511 7.30 -32.48 36.94
C ARG A 511 7.06 -33.97 37.22
N LEU A 512 6.05 -34.56 36.59
CA LEU A 512 5.69 -35.98 36.76
C LEU A 512 6.20 -36.85 35.61
N ASN A 513 7.02 -37.86 35.93
CA ASN A 513 7.47 -38.84 34.94
C ASN A 513 6.62 -40.12 35.03
N THR A 514 5.64 -40.28 34.13
CA THR A 514 4.68 -41.39 34.14
C THR A 514 5.28 -42.77 33.85
N LYS A 515 6.53 -42.87 33.36
CA LYS A 515 7.20 -44.17 33.16
C LYS A 515 7.45 -44.96 34.45
N LYS A 516 7.41 -44.30 35.62
CA LYS A 516 7.65 -44.92 36.93
C LYS A 516 6.38 -45.35 37.69
N TYR A 517 5.17 -45.16 37.13
CA TYR A 517 3.92 -45.31 37.86
C TYR A 517 2.97 -46.35 37.22
N GLN A 518 2.40 -47.25 38.04
CA GLN A 518 1.27 -48.15 37.71
C GLN A 518 0.15 -47.96 38.75
N PRO A 519 -1.13 -48.19 38.40
CA PRO A 519 -1.96 -47.51 37.41
C PRO A 519 -2.62 -46.22 37.98
N ALA A 520 -3.03 -45.29 37.11
CA ALA A 520 -3.98 -44.19 37.38
C ALA A 520 -3.91 -43.48 38.76
N SER A 521 -2.73 -43.06 39.21
CA SER A 521 -2.59 -42.23 40.41
C SER A 521 -3.11 -40.82 40.14
N ALA A 522 -4.00 -40.33 41.01
CA ALA A 522 -4.48 -38.95 40.95
C ALA A 522 -3.61 -38.05 41.82
N HIS A 523 -3.22 -36.89 41.31
CA HIS A 523 -2.44 -35.91 42.06
C HIS A 523 -3.35 -34.78 42.52
N ALA A 524 -3.41 -34.54 43.83
CA ALA A 524 -4.14 -33.43 44.42
C ALA A 524 -3.15 -32.32 44.77
N LEU A 525 -3.31 -31.16 44.15
CA LEU A 525 -2.49 -29.99 44.42
C LEU A 525 -3.26 -29.00 45.27
N VAL A 526 -2.72 -28.66 46.44
CA VAL A 526 -3.27 -27.63 47.31
C VAL A 526 -2.70 -26.28 46.89
N VAL A 527 -3.57 -25.38 46.44
CA VAL A 527 -3.25 -24.01 46.08
C VAL A 527 -3.71 -23.09 47.19
N ASP A 528 -2.76 -22.52 47.93
CA ASP A 528 -3.01 -21.49 48.94
C ASP A 528 -3.45 -20.19 48.26
N GLY A 529 -4.55 -19.61 48.75
CA GLY A 529 -5.24 -18.49 48.12
C GLY A 529 -4.68 -17.13 48.50
N SER A 530 -3.96 -16.53 47.57
CA SER A 530 -3.81 -15.08 47.43
C SER A 530 -4.53 -14.64 46.14
N VAL A 531 -5.54 -13.78 46.30
CA VAL A 531 -6.52 -13.21 45.36
C VAL A 531 -6.08 -13.09 43.87
N GLY A 532 -6.09 -14.17 43.08
CA GLY A 532 -5.74 -14.16 41.64
C GLY A 532 -6.30 -15.37 40.86
N ASP A 533 -6.08 -15.43 39.55
CA ASP A 533 -6.41 -16.59 38.70
C ASP A 533 -5.37 -17.72 38.92
N ILE A 534 -5.69 -18.97 38.57
CA ILE A 534 -4.71 -20.09 38.65
C ILE A 534 -4.19 -20.41 37.26
N PHE A 535 -2.89 -20.24 37.03
CA PHE A 535 -2.21 -20.60 35.79
C PHE A 535 -1.85 -22.09 35.79
N ILE A 536 -2.29 -22.81 34.76
CA ILE A 536 -2.00 -24.23 34.57
C ILE A 536 -1.32 -24.41 33.21
N ARG A 537 -0.13 -25.02 33.19
CA ARG A 537 0.60 -25.37 31.97
C ARG A 537 0.93 -26.87 31.96
N SER A 538 0.70 -27.55 30.83
CA SER A 538 1.07 -28.95 30.68
C SER A 538 1.41 -29.33 29.25
N ASN A 539 2.29 -30.31 29.05
CA ASN A 539 2.60 -30.90 27.74
C ASN A 539 1.60 -31.97 27.27
N HIS A 540 0.54 -32.18 28.04
CA HIS A 540 -0.50 -33.15 27.73
C HIS A 540 -1.85 -32.59 28.19
N TRP A 541 -2.90 -32.80 27.40
CA TRP A 541 -4.24 -32.34 27.75
C TRP A 541 -5.32 -33.32 27.30
N ARG A 542 -6.34 -33.53 28.14
CA ARG A 542 -7.54 -34.29 27.81
C ARG A 542 -8.80 -33.60 28.34
N PRO A 543 -9.98 -33.85 27.78
CA PRO A 543 -11.23 -33.40 28.39
C PRO A 543 -11.40 -34.04 29.79
N LYS A 544 -11.91 -33.27 30.76
CA LYS A 544 -12.32 -33.72 32.11
C LYS A 544 -11.22 -34.35 33.00
N TRP A 545 -9.93 -34.20 32.67
CA TRP A 545 -8.82 -34.73 33.48
C TRP A 545 -8.43 -33.86 34.70
N ILE A 546 -8.96 -32.63 34.78
CA ILE A 546 -8.78 -31.71 35.92
C ILE A 546 -10.12 -31.63 36.64
N SER A 547 -10.13 -31.78 37.96
CA SER A 547 -11.34 -31.66 38.79
C SER A 547 -11.08 -30.76 40.01
N LEU A 548 -12.11 -30.08 40.49
CA LEU A 548 -12.10 -29.36 41.76
C LEU A 548 -12.57 -30.29 42.89
N CYS A 549 -11.86 -30.37 44.00
CA CYS A 549 -12.35 -31.08 45.19
C CYS A 549 -13.34 -30.21 45.98
N LEU A 550 -14.36 -30.83 46.58
CA LEU A 550 -15.37 -30.12 47.38
C LEU A 550 -14.95 -29.91 48.84
N ASP A 551 -14.01 -30.71 49.33
CA ASP A 551 -13.53 -30.76 50.70
C ASP A 551 -12.02 -31.05 50.74
N ALA A 552 -11.38 -30.81 51.90
CA ALA A 552 -9.94 -31.02 52.08
C ALA A 552 -9.50 -32.49 51.89
N SER A 553 -10.42 -33.44 52.11
CA SER A 553 -10.22 -34.88 51.86
C SER A 553 -10.54 -35.32 50.43
N CYS A 554 -11.03 -34.43 49.55
CA CYS A 554 -11.50 -34.73 48.20
C CYS A 554 -12.47 -35.93 48.13
N SER A 555 -13.41 -36.03 49.08
CA SER A 555 -14.43 -37.09 49.12
C SER A 555 -15.44 -37.00 47.97
N GLY A 556 -15.59 -35.81 47.39
CA GLY A 556 -16.33 -35.56 46.14
C GLY A 556 -15.56 -34.62 45.23
N ARG A 557 -15.65 -34.86 43.91
CA ARG A 557 -14.98 -34.05 42.89
C ARG A 557 -15.97 -33.48 41.88
N LEU A 558 -15.58 -32.34 41.30
CA LEU A 558 -16.27 -31.68 40.22
C LEU A 558 -15.35 -31.60 38.99
N PRO A 559 -15.56 -32.43 37.95
CA PRO A 559 -14.72 -32.41 36.75
C PRO A 559 -14.89 -31.10 35.98
N LEU A 560 -13.77 -30.52 35.55
CA LEU A 560 -13.73 -29.28 34.78
C LEU A 560 -13.65 -29.60 33.29
N ASN A 561 -14.62 -29.11 32.52
CA ASN A 561 -14.58 -29.18 31.07
C ASN A 561 -13.87 -27.94 30.50
N ILE A 562 -12.56 -28.05 30.27
CA ILE A 562 -11.71 -26.93 29.89
C ILE A 562 -11.01 -27.23 28.56
N SER A 563 -11.14 -26.30 27.61
CA SER A 563 -10.39 -26.34 26.36
C SER A 563 -9.11 -25.51 26.50
N PRO A 564 -7.92 -26.11 26.36
CA PRO A 564 -6.66 -25.41 26.60
C PRO A 564 -6.27 -24.55 25.40
N THR A 565 -5.45 -23.54 25.65
CA THR A 565 -4.78 -22.80 24.59
C THR A 565 -3.40 -23.43 24.32
N ARG A 566 -3.02 -23.59 23.04
CA ARG A 566 -1.69 -24.12 22.68
C ARG A 566 -0.63 -23.04 22.83
N VAL A 567 0.48 -23.36 23.49
CA VAL A 567 1.65 -22.46 23.57
C VAL A 567 2.52 -22.65 22.32
N PRO A 568 2.89 -21.58 21.59
CA PRO A 568 3.78 -21.69 20.43
C PRO A 568 5.20 -22.14 20.78
N TRP A 569 5.97 -22.58 19.79
CA TRP A 569 7.36 -23.10 19.88
C TRP A 569 7.57 -24.37 20.73
N PHE A 570 6.73 -24.62 21.73
CA PHE A 570 6.71 -25.85 22.52
C PHE A 570 5.65 -26.85 22.08
N SER A 571 4.95 -26.55 20.99
CA SER A 571 3.88 -27.37 20.44
C SER A 571 4.37 -28.66 19.79
N GLU A 572 5.64 -28.71 19.35
CA GLU A 572 6.29 -29.98 18.97
C GLU A 572 6.37 -30.96 20.17
N ASN A 573 6.40 -30.42 21.39
CA ASN A 573 6.29 -31.17 22.64
C ASN A 573 4.87 -31.14 23.23
N GLY A 574 3.88 -30.57 22.54
CA GLY A 574 2.48 -30.54 22.98
C GLY A 574 2.18 -29.64 24.20
N GLN A 575 2.88 -28.52 24.42
CA GLN A 575 2.55 -27.63 25.55
C GLN A 575 1.24 -26.85 25.36
N PHE A 576 0.40 -26.93 26.39
CA PHE A 576 -0.92 -26.35 26.55
C PHE A 576 -0.95 -25.51 27.84
N TYR A 577 -1.79 -24.49 27.89
CA TYR A 577 -2.07 -23.78 29.13
C TYR A 577 -3.53 -23.31 29.21
N THR A 578 -3.98 -23.04 30.43
CA THR A 578 -5.29 -22.44 30.74
C THR A 578 -5.17 -21.56 31.98
N LEU A 579 -6.15 -20.67 32.18
CA LEU A 579 -6.31 -19.92 33.42
C LEU A 579 -7.63 -20.28 34.06
N LEU A 580 -7.60 -20.63 35.35
CA LEU A 580 -8.81 -20.76 36.15
C LEU A 580 -9.16 -19.39 36.74
N SER A 581 -10.11 -18.68 36.12
CA SER A 581 -10.57 -17.38 36.59
C SER A 581 -11.62 -17.50 37.71
N ASP A 582 -11.45 -16.70 38.77
CA ASP A 582 -12.31 -16.65 39.96
C ASP A 582 -12.72 -18.03 40.55
N PRO A 583 -11.81 -19.01 40.73
CA PRO A 583 -12.18 -20.36 41.12
C PRO A 583 -12.80 -20.43 42.54
N TRP A 584 -12.60 -19.38 43.33
CA TRP A 584 -13.13 -19.20 44.69
C TRP A 584 -14.65 -18.97 44.75
N LYS A 585 -15.30 -18.54 43.66
CA LYS A 585 -16.77 -18.33 43.61
C LYS A 585 -17.57 -19.63 43.65
N ILE A 586 -16.94 -20.77 43.35
CA ILE A 586 -17.60 -22.08 43.19
C ILE A 586 -17.34 -23.00 44.40
N HIS A 587 -16.42 -22.62 45.30
CA HIS A 587 -16.15 -23.43 46.49
C HIS A 587 -17.38 -23.42 47.42
N PRO A 588 -17.90 -24.58 47.87
CA PRO A 588 -18.93 -24.61 48.88
C PRO A 588 -18.38 -23.94 50.14
N SER A 589 -18.98 -22.81 50.49
CA SER A 589 -18.70 -22.07 51.70
C SER A 589 -19.13 -22.88 52.92
N SER A 590 -18.23 -23.69 53.48
CA SER A 590 -18.47 -24.29 54.81
C SER A 590 -17.24 -24.45 55.70
N SER A 591 -16.06 -23.91 55.35
CA SER A 591 -14.87 -24.07 56.21
C SER A 591 -13.91 -22.89 56.31
N GLY A 592 -14.24 -21.69 55.82
CA GLY A 592 -13.41 -20.50 56.02
C GLY A 592 -11.94 -20.62 55.57
N SER A 593 -11.62 -21.60 54.71
CA SER A 593 -10.26 -21.88 54.28
C SER A 593 -10.03 -21.32 52.87
N SER A 594 -9.05 -20.44 52.74
CA SER A 594 -8.59 -19.86 51.47
C SER A 594 -7.76 -20.86 50.65
N ARG A 595 -8.19 -22.12 50.54
CA ARG A 595 -7.44 -23.18 49.86
C ARG A 595 -8.29 -23.87 48.81
N ILE A 596 -7.79 -23.98 47.59
CA ILE A 596 -8.40 -24.81 46.53
C ILE A 596 -7.56 -26.06 46.35
N VAL A 597 -8.22 -27.21 46.23
CA VAL A 597 -7.56 -28.47 45.87
C VAL A 597 -7.94 -28.86 44.45
N LEU A 598 -6.95 -28.92 43.56
CA LEU A 598 -7.09 -29.36 42.18
C LEU A 598 -6.65 -30.82 42.03
N LEU A 599 -7.50 -31.66 41.48
CA LEU A 599 -7.24 -33.08 41.22
C LEU A 599 -6.91 -33.29 39.74
N PHE A 600 -5.75 -33.90 39.47
CA PHE A 600 -5.28 -34.24 38.12
C PHE A 600 -5.28 -35.77 37.92
N GLU A 601 -6.09 -36.24 36.96
CA GLU A 601 -6.16 -37.65 36.57
C GLU A 601 -5.18 -37.93 35.43
N LEU A 602 -4.08 -38.61 35.75
CA LEU A 602 -3.04 -38.88 34.78
C LEU A 602 -3.34 -40.17 34.01
N PRO A 603 -3.24 -40.16 32.68
CA PRO A 603 -3.43 -41.37 31.89
C PRO A 603 -2.25 -42.33 32.07
N LYS A 604 -2.51 -43.63 31.89
CA LYS A 604 -1.45 -44.60 31.59
C LYS A 604 -0.80 -44.19 30.27
N SER A 605 0.41 -43.62 30.32
CA SER A 605 1.15 -43.14 29.15
C SER A 605 2.64 -43.40 29.32
N GLU A 606 3.31 -43.80 28.24
CA GLU A 606 4.78 -43.92 28.19
C GLU A 606 5.49 -42.55 28.11
N ASP A 607 4.75 -41.47 27.87
CA ASP A 607 5.28 -40.12 27.70
C ASP A 607 5.41 -39.35 29.02
N VAL A 608 6.54 -38.66 29.24
CA VAL A 608 6.76 -37.83 30.44
C VAL A 608 5.78 -36.64 30.45
N ILE A 609 4.97 -36.48 31.51
CA ILE A 609 4.01 -35.37 31.65
C ILE A 609 4.57 -34.25 32.54
N THR A 610 4.89 -33.11 31.94
CA THR A 610 5.21 -31.90 32.70
C THR A 610 3.91 -31.17 33.05
N LEU A 611 3.68 -30.91 34.34
CA LEU A 611 2.58 -30.09 34.82
C LEU A 611 3.15 -28.92 35.63
N GLN A 612 2.57 -27.74 35.48
CA GLN A 612 2.92 -26.58 36.28
C GLN A 612 1.63 -25.88 36.66
N VAL A 613 1.50 -25.58 37.95
CA VAL A 613 0.36 -24.88 38.50
C VAL A 613 0.87 -23.83 39.46
N GLU A 614 0.45 -22.59 39.28
CA GLU A 614 0.84 -21.47 40.14
C GLU A 614 -0.26 -20.40 40.17
N PRO A 615 -0.43 -19.69 41.29
CA PRO A 615 -1.32 -18.54 41.35
C PRO A 615 -0.73 -17.38 40.55
N THR A 616 -1.58 -16.62 39.86
CA THR A 616 -1.18 -15.37 39.21
C THR A 616 -1.21 -14.19 40.19
N PRO A 617 -0.50 -13.08 39.93
CA PRO A 617 -0.63 -11.84 40.70
C PRO A 617 -2.09 -11.36 40.80
N THR A 618 -2.41 -10.58 41.83
CA THR A 618 -3.78 -10.16 42.10
C THR A 618 -4.30 -9.17 41.04
N LYS A 619 -5.60 -9.19 40.73
CA LYS A 619 -6.20 -8.31 39.70
C LYS A 619 -5.96 -6.82 39.96
N GLU A 620 -5.97 -6.40 41.23
CA GLU A 620 -5.67 -5.01 41.65
C GLU A 620 -4.19 -4.63 41.46
N SER A 621 -3.29 -5.60 41.40
CA SER A 621 -1.86 -5.40 41.18
C SER A 621 -1.44 -5.46 39.71
N ILE A 622 -2.36 -5.77 38.78
CA ILE A 622 -2.05 -5.87 37.35
C ILE A 622 -1.73 -4.47 36.82
N PRO A 623 -0.48 -4.20 36.39
CA PRO A 623 -0.12 -2.92 35.82
C PRO A 623 -0.91 -2.66 34.53
N SER A 624 -1.45 -1.45 34.40
CA SER A 624 -2.00 -0.96 33.13
C SER A 624 -0.98 -0.09 32.42
N ILE A 625 -0.81 -0.33 31.13
CA ILE A 625 0.15 0.36 30.28
C ILE A 625 -0.62 1.38 29.46
N SER A 626 -0.57 2.65 29.87
CA SER A 626 -1.21 3.76 29.14
C SER A 626 -0.28 4.31 28.08
N PHE A 627 -0.75 4.39 26.84
CA PHE A 627 0.01 5.03 25.76
C PHE A 627 0.34 6.50 26.08
N TRP A 628 -0.63 7.25 26.61
CA TRP A 628 -0.47 8.68 26.87
C TRP A 628 0.52 8.98 28.00
N GLU A 629 0.55 8.14 29.04
CA GLU A 629 1.54 8.28 30.13
C GLU A 629 2.96 8.09 29.59
N VAL A 630 3.18 7.03 28.79
CA VAL A 630 4.48 6.73 28.19
C VAL A 630 4.88 7.82 27.18
N LEU A 631 3.93 8.36 26.42
CA LEU A 631 4.14 9.46 25.48
C LEU A 631 4.64 10.74 26.17
N LEU A 632 4.10 11.06 27.35
CA LEU A 632 4.50 12.21 28.16
C LEU A 632 5.86 12.01 28.88
N GLY A 633 6.53 10.89 28.63
CA GLY A 633 7.87 10.60 29.15
C GLY A 633 7.90 9.68 30.37
N VAL A 634 6.76 9.15 30.82
CA VAL A 634 6.71 8.19 31.93
C VAL A 634 7.11 6.80 31.43
N THR A 635 8.39 6.44 31.57
CA THR A 635 8.83 5.08 31.25
C THR A 635 8.35 4.11 32.32
N GLN A 636 7.49 3.16 31.96
CA GLN A 636 7.10 2.08 32.87
C GLN A 636 8.19 1.00 32.88
N ARG A 637 8.71 0.69 34.07
CA ARG A 637 9.70 -0.37 34.30
C ARG A 637 9.27 -1.21 35.48
N PHE A 638 9.30 -2.52 35.32
CA PHE A 638 9.00 -3.45 36.41
C PHE A 638 9.86 -4.71 36.28
N GLN A 639 10.11 -5.33 37.44
CA GLN A 639 10.84 -6.59 37.55
C GLN A 639 9.84 -7.68 37.93
N PRO A 640 9.52 -8.62 37.03
CA PRO A 640 8.65 -9.73 37.35
C PRO A 640 9.36 -10.67 38.33
N THR A 641 8.82 -10.83 39.53
CA THR A 641 9.34 -11.73 40.57
C THR A 641 8.33 -12.83 40.91
N GLU A 642 8.81 -14.00 41.32
CA GLU A 642 8.03 -15.09 41.96
C GLU A 642 7.00 -15.85 41.10
N SER A 643 6.63 -15.39 39.91
CA SER A 643 5.72 -16.11 38.99
C SER A 643 6.35 -16.39 37.62
N SER A 644 5.89 -17.43 36.93
CA SER A 644 6.29 -17.74 35.55
C SER A 644 5.30 -17.18 34.52
N TYR A 645 4.14 -16.66 34.95
CA TYR A 645 3.14 -16.07 34.09
C TYR A 645 2.70 -14.69 34.59
N PHE A 646 2.80 -13.69 33.72
CA PHE A 646 2.30 -12.34 33.96
C PHE A 646 1.34 -11.93 32.86
N ARG A 647 0.29 -11.20 33.25
CA ARG A 647 -0.66 -10.59 32.34
C ARG A 647 -0.75 -9.10 32.64
N LEU A 648 -0.66 -8.29 31.60
CA LEU A 648 -0.66 -6.83 31.65
C LEU A 648 -1.76 -6.30 30.72
N HIS A 649 -2.49 -5.29 31.18
CA HIS A 649 -3.45 -4.59 30.33
C HIS A 649 -2.75 -3.47 29.55
N VAL A 650 -2.97 -3.42 28.24
CA VAL A 650 -2.37 -2.42 27.37
C VAL A 650 -3.47 -1.53 26.81
N ASP A 651 -3.46 -0.25 27.17
CA ASP A 651 -4.43 0.73 26.71
C ASP A 651 -4.02 1.29 25.33
N LEU A 652 -4.14 0.43 24.31
CA LEU A 652 -3.98 0.78 22.90
C LEU A 652 -5.36 0.89 22.26
N GLN A 653 -5.92 2.09 22.26
CA GLN A 653 -7.25 2.35 21.69
C GLN A 653 -7.20 2.76 20.21
N GLU A 654 -6.13 3.45 19.80
CA GLU A 654 -6.00 3.97 18.45
C GLU A 654 -5.03 3.14 17.62
N ILE A 655 -5.35 2.93 16.35
CA ILE A 655 -4.56 2.05 15.47
C ILE A 655 -3.13 2.53 15.20
N TRP A 656 -2.90 3.84 15.34
CA TRP A 656 -1.58 4.46 15.16
C TRP A 656 -0.73 4.42 16.44
N HIS A 657 -1.29 4.03 17.58
CA HIS A 657 -0.50 3.82 18.79
C HIS A 657 0.43 2.61 18.63
N ALA A 658 1.69 2.79 18.99
CA ALA A 658 2.68 1.73 19.03
C ALA A 658 3.61 1.89 20.24
N LEU A 659 3.81 0.79 20.97
CA LEU A 659 4.72 0.70 22.11
C LEU A 659 5.78 -0.37 21.87
N HIS A 660 6.96 -0.22 22.46
CA HIS A 660 7.96 -1.28 22.52
C HIS A 660 8.08 -1.80 23.94
N VAL A 661 8.10 -3.13 24.05
CA VAL A 661 8.47 -3.84 25.27
C VAL A 661 9.86 -4.40 25.06
N ASP A 662 10.81 -3.91 25.84
CA ASP A 662 12.17 -4.43 25.89
C ASP A 662 12.29 -5.34 27.12
N VAL A 663 12.47 -6.65 26.88
CA VAL A 663 12.67 -7.63 27.94
C VAL A 663 14.14 -8.03 28.01
N THR A 664 14.80 -7.64 29.10
CA THR A 664 16.18 -8.03 29.38
C THR A 664 16.20 -9.18 30.38
N VAL A 665 17.11 -10.12 30.16
CA VAL A 665 17.25 -11.36 30.93
C VAL A 665 18.56 -11.28 31.69
N SER A 666 18.55 -11.53 32.99
CA SER A 666 19.78 -11.53 33.81
C SER A 666 20.81 -12.55 33.31
N ASP A 667 22.08 -12.17 33.34
CA ASP A 667 23.22 -12.97 32.87
C ASP A 667 23.40 -14.30 33.63
N GLN A 668 22.83 -14.41 34.83
CA GLN A 668 22.91 -15.62 35.66
C GLN A 668 22.01 -16.77 35.15
N CYS A 669 21.15 -16.52 34.16
CA CYS A 669 20.18 -17.49 33.63
C CYS A 669 20.84 -18.46 32.65
N LYS A 670 21.13 -19.71 33.07
CA LYS A 670 21.84 -20.73 32.27
C LYS A 670 21.07 -21.26 31.05
N THR A 671 19.73 -21.24 31.10
CA THR A 671 18.86 -21.65 29.99
C THR A 671 17.60 -20.79 29.98
N ASN A 672 17.46 -19.89 29.00
CA ASN A 672 16.22 -19.13 28.83
C ASN A 672 15.44 -19.59 27.60
N ARG A 673 14.17 -19.95 27.81
CA ARG A 673 13.14 -20.11 26.77
C ARG A 673 11.85 -19.45 27.24
N GLY A 674 11.93 -18.17 27.63
CA GLY A 674 10.75 -17.36 27.89
C GLY A 674 10.05 -16.94 26.60
N MET A 675 8.83 -16.44 26.71
CA MET A 675 8.02 -16.01 25.57
C MET A 675 7.14 -14.82 25.95
N ALA A 676 6.98 -13.86 25.03
CA ALA A 676 5.96 -12.83 25.12
C ALA A 676 4.84 -13.10 24.10
N ARG A 677 3.60 -12.81 24.48
CA ARG A 677 2.42 -12.84 23.62
C ARG A 677 1.65 -11.54 23.78
N PHE A 678 1.34 -10.89 22.67
CA PHE A 678 0.40 -9.77 22.62
C PHE A 678 -0.90 -10.25 22.00
N THR A 679 -1.99 -10.16 22.74
CA THR A 679 -3.33 -10.63 22.35
C THR A 679 -4.23 -9.43 22.16
N VAL A 680 -4.80 -9.27 20.97
CA VAL A 680 -5.89 -8.33 20.70
C VAL A 680 -7.19 -9.13 20.64
N SER A 681 -8.05 -8.92 21.63
CA SER A 681 -9.35 -9.58 21.74
C SER A 681 -10.34 -9.01 20.73
N GLY A 682 -11.24 -9.86 20.24
CA GLY A 682 -12.31 -9.49 19.31
C GLY A 682 -12.74 -10.70 18.46
N PRO A 683 -13.77 -10.55 17.61
CA PRO A 683 -14.15 -11.60 16.65
C PRO A 683 -13.04 -11.88 15.62
N PHE A 684 -12.20 -10.88 15.33
CA PHE A 684 -10.97 -11.01 14.54
C PHE A 684 -9.74 -11.04 15.47
N ARG A 685 -9.47 -12.21 16.04
CA ARG A 685 -8.39 -12.37 17.04
C ARG A 685 -7.01 -12.17 16.40
N GLN A 686 -6.19 -11.32 17.01
CA GLN A 686 -4.81 -11.05 16.58
C GLN A 686 -3.85 -11.35 17.72
N ASP A 687 -3.18 -12.49 17.63
CA ASP A 687 -2.14 -12.83 18.60
C ASP A 687 -0.77 -12.65 17.92
N THR A 688 0.15 -11.94 18.56
CA THR A 688 1.54 -11.81 18.13
C THR A 688 2.45 -12.43 19.18
N TYR A 689 3.51 -13.11 18.73
CA TYR A 689 4.33 -13.96 19.58
C TYR A 689 5.81 -13.65 19.39
N LYS A 690 6.57 -13.61 20.48
CA LYS A 690 8.03 -13.47 20.42
C LYS A 690 8.74 -14.35 21.45
N LEU A 691 9.73 -15.08 20.98
CA LEU A 691 10.61 -15.89 21.83
C LEU A 691 11.67 -14.98 22.49
N LEU A 692 11.88 -15.15 23.79
CA LEU A 692 12.90 -14.42 24.55
C LEU A 692 14.22 -15.20 24.50
N GLN A 693 15.26 -14.56 23.94
CA GLN A 693 16.61 -15.10 23.82
C GLN A 693 17.51 -14.59 24.95
N HIS A 694 18.41 -15.44 25.44
CA HIS A 694 19.44 -15.07 26.42
C HIS A 694 20.54 -14.20 25.75
N GLN A 695 21.14 -13.26 26.49
CA GLN A 695 22.21 -12.35 26.03
C GLN A 695 21.85 -11.46 24.80
N ARG A 696 20.57 -11.25 24.53
CA ARG A 696 20.08 -10.31 23.52
C ARG A 696 18.96 -9.45 24.08
N LEU A 697 18.90 -8.20 23.64
CA LEU A 697 17.74 -7.33 23.89
C LEU A 697 16.52 -7.90 23.14
N ASN A 698 15.52 -8.35 23.88
CA ASN A 698 14.29 -8.88 23.29
C ASN A 698 13.28 -7.75 23.15
N ARG A 699 13.37 -7.03 22.03
CA ARG A 699 12.45 -5.96 21.68
C ARG A 699 11.19 -6.52 21.03
N PHE A 700 10.01 -6.19 21.55
CA PHE A 700 8.73 -6.67 21.04
C PHE A 700 7.77 -5.50 20.80
N PRO A 701 7.32 -5.27 19.54
CA PRO A 701 6.38 -4.19 19.25
C PRO A 701 4.94 -4.56 19.63
N LEU A 702 4.28 -3.69 20.37
CA LEU A 702 2.85 -3.73 20.66
C LEU A 702 2.15 -2.69 19.78
N LYS A 703 1.48 -3.16 18.73
CA LYS A 703 0.74 -2.31 17.80
C LYS A 703 -0.44 -3.07 17.20
N LEU A 704 -1.55 -2.38 16.99
CA LEU A 704 -2.79 -2.97 16.46
C LEU A 704 -2.65 -3.25 14.96
N GLN A 705 -3.16 -4.40 14.49
CA GLN A 705 -3.22 -4.71 13.05
C GLN A 705 -4.61 -4.46 12.43
N ALA A 706 -5.62 -4.20 13.27
CA ALA A 706 -6.94 -3.72 12.89
C ALA A 706 -7.48 -2.75 13.97
N PRO A 707 -8.45 -1.89 13.63
CA PRO A 707 -9.11 -1.04 14.61
C PRO A 707 -9.73 -1.87 15.73
N ALA A 708 -9.54 -1.48 16.99
CA ALA A 708 -10.28 -2.07 18.10
C ALA A 708 -11.76 -1.69 17.94
N LYS A 709 -12.67 -2.68 17.96
CA LYS A 709 -14.12 -2.40 17.91
C LYS A 709 -14.57 -1.89 19.29
N LEU A 710 -15.48 -0.92 19.29
CA LEU A 710 -16.01 -0.31 20.51
C LEU A 710 -16.73 -1.39 21.35
N GLY A 711 -16.25 -1.66 22.57
CA GLY A 711 -16.80 -2.68 23.47
C GLY A 711 -16.01 -3.99 23.56
N ASP A 712 -14.96 -4.17 22.75
CA ASP A 712 -14.02 -5.29 22.91
C ASP A 712 -13.12 -5.10 24.15
N SER A 713 -12.62 -6.20 24.70
CA SER A 713 -11.71 -6.18 25.84
C SER A 713 -10.36 -5.58 25.46
N PHE A 714 -9.77 -4.79 26.36
CA PHE A 714 -8.47 -4.16 26.14
C PHE A 714 -7.41 -5.18 25.69
N PRO A 715 -6.52 -4.82 24.75
CA PRO A 715 -5.38 -5.66 24.39
C PRO A 715 -4.56 -6.08 25.62
N GLN A 716 -4.04 -7.29 25.57
CA GLN A 716 -3.32 -7.91 26.69
C GLN A 716 -1.91 -8.30 26.28
N LEU A 717 -0.94 -8.00 27.13
CA LEU A 717 0.42 -8.53 27.03
C LEU A 717 0.61 -9.63 28.07
N GLU A 718 1.01 -10.80 27.61
CA GLU A 718 1.26 -11.96 28.45
C GLU A 718 2.72 -12.38 28.33
N LEU A 719 3.36 -12.61 29.47
CA LEU A 719 4.75 -13.02 29.56
C LEU A 719 4.82 -14.40 30.20
N PHE A 720 5.35 -15.36 29.46
CA PHE A 720 5.64 -16.72 29.90
C PHE A 720 7.14 -16.82 30.19
N LEU A 721 7.52 -16.61 31.44
CA LEU A 721 8.89 -16.47 31.89
C LEU A 721 9.38 -17.76 32.56
N ASN A 722 10.69 -17.86 32.77
CA ASN A 722 11.28 -18.90 33.63
C ASN A 722 11.42 -18.35 35.06
N ALA A 723 10.73 -18.93 36.04
CA ALA A 723 10.75 -18.49 37.45
C ALA A 723 12.14 -18.54 38.09
N GLU A 724 13.08 -19.32 37.56
CA GLU A 724 14.46 -19.39 38.04
C GLU A 724 15.34 -18.21 37.58
N CYS A 725 14.82 -17.33 36.72
CA CYS A 725 15.58 -16.22 36.14
C CYS A 725 14.97 -14.87 36.51
N ALA A 726 15.84 -13.86 36.68
CA ALA A 726 15.42 -12.47 36.86
C ALA A 726 15.27 -11.78 35.50
N TYR A 727 14.21 -10.98 35.36
CA TYR A 727 13.90 -10.20 34.16
C TYR A 727 13.73 -8.74 34.52
N ASP A 728 14.01 -7.88 33.56
CA ASP A 728 13.72 -6.46 33.64
C ASP A 728 13.00 -6.03 32.36
N VAL A 729 11.78 -5.52 32.54
CA VAL A 729 10.85 -5.18 31.46
C VAL A 729 10.71 -3.67 31.42
N THR A 730 11.04 -3.06 30.29
CA THR A 730 10.89 -1.62 30.05
C THR A 730 9.93 -1.38 28.89
N ILE A 731 9.07 -0.38 29.04
CA ILE A 731 8.05 -0.04 28.04
C ILE A 731 8.22 1.41 27.61
N THR A 732 8.29 1.63 26.29
CA THR A 732 8.53 2.95 25.69
C THR A 732 7.65 3.19 24.46
N VAL A 733 7.46 4.45 24.05
CA VAL A 733 6.78 4.77 22.79
C VAL A 733 7.69 4.44 21.61
N ALA A 734 7.15 3.67 20.67
CA ALA A 734 7.83 3.27 19.46
C ALA A 734 7.60 4.30 18.35
N TRP A 735 8.26 5.45 18.43
CA TRP A 735 8.01 6.57 17.50
C TRP A 735 8.11 6.22 16.01
N LEU A 736 9.07 5.37 15.65
CA LEU A 736 9.23 4.95 14.26
C LEU A 736 8.05 4.06 13.81
N ASP A 737 7.62 3.12 14.65
CA ASP A 737 6.42 2.31 14.39
C ASP A 737 5.13 3.14 14.42
N VAL A 738 5.04 4.19 15.24
CA VAL A 738 3.91 5.14 15.22
C VAL A 738 3.82 5.81 13.86
N LEU A 739 4.93 6.36 13.36
CA LEU A 739 4.99 6.95 12.01
C LEU A 739 4.70 5.89 10.94
N GLY A 740 5.19 4.66 11.13
CA GLY A 740 4.92 3.52 10.26
C GLY A 740 3.44 3.15 10.22
N GLN A 741 2.74 3.13 11.36
CA GLN A 741 1.30 2.89 11.42
C GLN A 741 0.52 4.04 10.76
N VAL A 742 0.91 5.30 10.99
CA VAL A 742 0.28 6.44 10.31
C VAL A 742 0.42 6.30 8.79
N ALA A 743 1.61 5.97 8.30
CA ALA A 743 1.85 5.73 6.88
C ALA A 743 1.03 4.53 6.37
N ARG A 744 1.10 3.37 7.03
CA ARG A 744 0.41 2.14 6.62
C ARG A 744 -1.12 2.30 6.55
N PHE A 745 -1.70 3.02 7.51
CA PHE A 745 -3.16 3.10 7.64
C PHE A 745 -3.78 4.27 6.86
N TYR A 746 -3.05 5.39 6.69
CA TYR A 746 -3.62 6.62 6.16
C TYR A 746 -2.91 7.19 4.91
N ALA A 747 -1.77 6.66 4.47
CA ALA A 747 -1.07 7.18 3.28
C ALA A 747 -1.89 7.05 1.98
N VAL A 748 -2.87 6.13 1.93
CA VAL A 748 -3.82 6.02 0.81
C VAL A 748 -4.61 7.31 0.58
N GLN A 749 -4.69 8.21 1.56
CA GLN A 749 -5.36 9.50 1.41
C GLN A 749 -4.53 10.54 0.65
N LEU A 750 -3.20 10.37 0.59
CA LEU A 750 -2.28 11.37 0.02
C LEU A 750 -2.67 11.84 -1.38
N PRO A 751 -3.10 10.98 -2.33
CA PRO A 751 -3.46 11.42 -3.67
C PRO A 751 -4.66 12.38 -3.69
N ALA A 752 -5.67 12.19 -2.84
CA ALA A 752 -6.80 13.10 -2.71
C ALA A 752 -6.38 14.46 -2.16
N PHE A 753 -5.52 14.49 -1.14
CA PHE A 753 -4.93 15.73 -0.63
C PHE A 753 -4.04 16.42 -1.65
N PHE A 754 -3.21 15.66 -2.35
CA PHE A 754 -2.32 16.18 -3.37
C PHE A 754 -3.13 16.83 -4.51
N ALA A 755 -4.21 16.18 -4.96
CA ALA A 755 -5.13 16.77 -5.94
C ALA A 755 -5.79 18.05 -5.44
N ALA A 756 -6.35 18.05 -4.22
CA ALA A 756 -7.01 19.22 -3.66
C ALA A 756 -6.04 20.39 -3.44
N VAL A 757 -4.82 20.12 -2.95
CA VAL A 757 -3.78 21.14 -2.79
C VAL A 757 -3.36 21.70 -4.15
N VAL A 758 -3.19 20.87 -5.18
CA VAL A 758 -2.88 21.36 -6.54
C VAL A 758 -4.01 22.25 -7.07
N VAL A 759 -5.28 21.86 -6.90
CA VAL A 759 -6.44 22.70 -7.25
C VAL A 759 -6.39 24.06 -6.56
N MET A 760 -6.07 24.08 -5.26
CA MET A 760 -5.93 25.31 -4.49
C MET A 760 -4.79 26.21 -4.98
N HIS A 761 -3.68 25.62 -5.47
CA HIS A 761 -2.57 26.38 -6.04
C HIS A 761 -2.92 27.05 -7.38
N LEU A 762 -4.00 26.64 -8.06
CA LEU A 762 -4.52 27.26 -9.29
C LEU A 762 -5.35 28.52 -9.02
N LEU A 763 -5.88 28.70 -7.81
CA LEU A 763 -6.75 29.83 -7.44
C LEU A 763 -6.17 31.23 -7.76
N PRO A 764 -4.87 31.50 -7.51
CA PRO A 764 -4.27 32.80 -7.84
C PRO A 764 -4.18 33.12 -9.33
N LEU A 765 -4.49 32.16 -10.23
CA LEU A 765 -4.55 32.42 -11.68
C LEU A 765 -5.83 33.18 -12.08
N TYR A 766 -6.88 33.08 -11.26
CA TYR A 766 -8.20 33.67 -11.54
C TYR A 766 -8.45 34.92 -10.70
N CYS A 767 -8.04 34.91 -9.42
CA CYS A 767 -8.08 36.10 -8.59
C CYS A 767 -6.94 37.06 -8.99
N GLN A 768 -7.23 38.08 -9.81
CA GLN A 768 -6.25 39.07 -10.25
C GLN A 768 -5.66 39.95 -9.13
N GLU A 769 -6.18 39.84 -7.90
CA GLU A 769 -5.60 40.51 -6.74
C GLU A 769 -4.75 39.51 -5.95
N GLY A 770 -3.46 39.81 -5.80
CA GLY A 770 -2.44 38.98 -5.15
C GLY A 770 -2.63 38.77 -3.64
N ARG A 771 -3.83 38.34 -3.22
CA ARG A 771 -4.21 37.98 -1.87
C ARG A 771 -4.52 36.48 -1.83
N SER A 772 -3.50 35.65 -1.73
CA SER A 772 -3.67 34.34 -1.10
C SER A 772 -3.66 34.58 0.41
N LEU A 773 -4.83 34.72 1.04
CA LEU A 773 -4.87 34.88 2.49
C LEU A 773 -4.80 33.49 3.13
N LEU A 774 -4.10 33.39 4.27
CA LEU A 774 -4.14 32.23 5.16
C LEU A 774 -5.60 31.76 5.42
N LEU A 775 -6.54 32.70 5.44
CA LEU A 775 -7.97 32.51 5.61
C LEU A 775 -8.58 31.54 4.56
N ASP A 776 -8.08 31.54 3.33
CA ASP A 776 -8.56 30.70 2.22
C ASP A 776 -8.26 29.22 2.46
N HIS A 777 -7.03 28.93 2.91
CA HIS A 777 -6.63 27.58 3.31
C HIS A 777 -7.37 27.14 4.56
N VAL A 778 -7.57 28.03 5.53
CA VAL A 778 -8.35 27.71 6.74
C VAL A 778 -9.81 27.41 6.37
N LEU A 779 -10.42 28.16 5.45
CA LEU A 779 -11.82 27.98 5.06
C LEU A 779 -12.06 26.63 4.39
N VAL A 780 -11.25 26.25 3.41
CA VAL A 780 -11.37 24.92 2.77
C VAL A 780 -11.13 23.82 3.80
N ASN A 781 -10.17 24.04 4.71
CA ASN A 781 -9.88 23.04 5.70
C ASN A 781 -11.04 22.88 6.72
N VAL A 782 -11.67 23.99 7.11
CA VAL A 782 -12.84 24.01 7.99
C VAL A 782 -14.06 23.40 7.28
N VAL A 783 -14.32 23.76 6.02
CA VAL A 783 -15.44 23.20 5.25
C VAL A 783 -15.29 21.69 5.08
N ALA A 784 -14.10 21.22 4.68
CA ALA A 784 -13.84 19.79 4.58
C ALA A 784 -13.92 19.08 5.96
N GLY A 785 -13.41 19.71 7.02
CA GLY A 785 -13.55 19.21 8.39
C GLY A 785 -15.01 19.11 8.86
N VAL A 786 -15.84 20.11 8.55
CA VAL A 786 -17.29 20.10 8.85
C VAL A 786 -17.99 18.99 8.06
N VAL A 787 -17.67 18.82 6.78
CA VAL A 787 -18.26 17.75 5.96
C VAL A 787 -17.83 16.35 6.43
N LEU A 788 -16.57 16.18 6.88
CA LEU A 788 -16.10 14.94 7.51
C LEU A 788 -16.85 14.65 8.82
N LEU A 789 -17.01 15.66 9.69
CA LEU A 789 -17.79 15.54 10.92
C LEU A 789 -19.26 15.23 10.64
N PHE A 790 -19.82 15.79 9.57
CA PHE A 790 -21.17 15.49 9.13
C PHE A 790 -21.26 14.02 8.64
N ASN A 791 -20.39 13.60 7.73
CA ASN A 791 -20.35 12.22 7.22
C ASN A 791 -20.15 11.16 8.32
N ARG A 792 -19.37 11.48 9.36
CA ARG A 792 -19.11 10.56 10.48
C ARG A 792 -20.31 10.41 11.42
N ASN A 793 -21.16 11.44 11.52
CA ASN A 793 -22.30 11.45 12.45
C ASN A 793 -23.65 11.06 11.79
N PHE A 794 -23.73 11.01 10.46
CA PHE A 794 -24.95 10.62 9.73
C PHE A 794 -24.78 9.26 9.03
N ALA A 795 -25.38 8.23 9.62
CA ALA A 795 -25.23 6.83 9.21
C ALA A 795 -25.74 6.50 7.79
N GLU A 796 -26.67 7.28 7.23
CA GLU A 796 -27.16 7.09 5.86
C GLU A 796 -26.15 7.49 4.77
N VAL A 797 -25.08 8.20 5.14
CA VAL A 797 -23.95 8.58 4.26
C VAL A 797 -22.66 7.87 4.67
N SER A 798 -22.66 7.11 5.77
CA SER A 798 -21.48 6.42 6.31
C SER A 798 -21.19 5.13 5.53
N GLY A 799 -20.40 5.24 4.45
CA GLY A 799 -19.50 4.16 4.04
C GLY A 799 -18.29 4.10 4.98
N ASP A 800 -17.39 3.13 4.76
CA ASP A 800 -16.12 2.96 5.48
C ASP A 800 -15.41 4.31 5.74
N ASP A 801 -15.44 4.80 6.99
CA ASP A 801 -14.66 5.96 7.41
C ASP A 801 -13.17 5.60 7.34
N ILE A 802 -12.38 6.33 6.57
CA ILE A 802 -10.95 6.05 6.38
C ILE A 802 -10.16 6.36 7.67
N PHE A 803 -10.76 7.15 8.56
CA PHE A 803 -10.29 7.37 9.93
C PHE A 803 -10.94 6.44 10.96
N ALA A 804 -11.63 5.38 10.52
CA ALA A 804 -12.16 4.34 11.40
C ALA A 804 -11.04 3.77 12.28
N GLY A 805 -11.30 3.70 13.59
CA GLY A 805 -10.29 3.33 14.58
C GLY A 805 -9.47 4.49 15.14
N SER A 806 -9.81 5.73 14.81
CA SER A 806 -9.25 6.92 15.45
C SER A 806 -10.33 7.85 16.02
N SER A 807 -10.03 8.48 17.16
CA SER A 807 -10.89 9.50 17.76
C SER A 807 -10.99 10.73 16.84
N ILE A 808 -12.05 11.52 17.01
CA ILE A 808 -12.25 12.74 16.22
C ILE A 808 -11.05 13.70 16.32
N PRO A 809 -10.46 13.98 17.51
CA PRO A 809 -9.26 14.81 17.61
C PRO A 809 -8.06 14.22 16.85
N SER A 810 -7.81 12.92 16.97
CA SER A 810 -6.74 12.23 16.22
C SER A 810 -6.93 12.36 14.71
N ALA A 811 -8.16 12.13 14.24
CA ALA A 811 -8.50 12.25 12.82
C ALA A 811 -8.22 13.66 12.29
N VAL A 812 -8.63 14.70 13.00
CA VAL A 812 -8.37 16.10 12.63
C VAL A 812 -6.87 16.41 12.62
N ALA A 813 -6.12 15.92 13.60
CA ALA A 813 -4.67 16.12 13.68
C ALA A 813 -3.93 15.44 12.52
N MET A 814 -4.25 14.18 12.22
CA MET A 814 -3.68 13.44 11.10
C MET A 814 -4.02 14.13 9.77
N TRP A 815 -5.27 14.55 9.62
CA TRP A 815 -5.73 15.26 8.44
C TRP A 815 -4.96 16.56 8.19
N ALA A 816 -4.74 17.37 9.24
CA ALA A 816 -3.90 18.56 9.17
C ALA A 816 -2.44 18.23 8.82
N ALA A 817 -1.89 17.13 9.36
CA ALA A 817 -0.54 16.68 9.04
C ALA A 817 -0.40 16.23 7.57
N PHE A 818 -1.38 15.51 7.03
CA PHE A 818 -1.42 15.12 5.62
C PHE A 818 -1.57 16.33 4.69
N TYR A 819 -2.42 17.29 5.05
CA TYR A 819 -2.53 18.56 4.33
C TYR A 819 -1.18 19.31 4.31
N LEU A 820 -0.51 19.44 5.46
CA LEU A 820 0.78 20.12 5.54
C LEU A 820 1.87 19.40 4.73
N THR A 821 1.90 18.07 4.80
CA THR A 821 2.84 17.23 4.06
C THR A 821 2.65 17.42 2.56
N THR A 822 1.41 17.28 2.07
CA THR A 822 1.10 17.43 0.65
C THR A 822 1.28 18.85 0.14
N TYR A 823 0.90 19.87 0.92
CA TYR A 823 1.22 21.27 0.64
C TYR A 823 2.72 21.48 0.44
N SER A 824 3.54 20.87 1.28
CA SER A 824 5.00 20.94 1.21
C SER A 824 5.54 20.22 -0.02
N MET A 825 5.02 19.04 -0.37
CA MET A 825 5.37 18.32 -1.61
C MET A 825 5.06 19.16 -2.84
N VAL A 826 3.84 19.71 -2.92
CA VAL A 826 3.40 20.52 -4.06
C VAL A 826 4.24 21.78 -4.17
N SER A 827 4.51 22.47 -3.06
CA SER A 827 5.35 23.67 -3.04
C SER A 827 6.79 23.39 -3.49
N LEU A 828 7.38 22.27 -3.06
CA LEU A 828 8.71 21.84 -3.52
C LEU A 828 8.70 21.50 -5.00
N PHE A 829 7.70 20.75 -5.47
CA PHE A 829 7.57 20.39 -6.88
C PHE A 829 7.36 21.62 -7.78
N GLU A 830 6.54 22.58 -7.35
CA GLU A 830 6.37 23.86 -8.03
C GLU A 830 7.69 24.63 -8.10
N THR A 831 8.43 24.73 -6.97
CA THR A 831 9.73 25.42 -6.91
C THR A 831 10.77 24.74 -7.81
N ALA A 832 10.80 23.41 -7.81
CA ALA A 832 11.62 22.57 -8.67
C ALA A 832 11.33 22.82 -10.16
N LEU A 833 10.04 22.89 -10.52
CA LEU A 833 9.58 23.13 -11.87
C LEU A 833 9.92 24.57 -12.34
N LEU A 834 9.76 25.56 -11.45
CA LEU A 834 10.19 26.94 -11.68
C LEU A 834 11.71 27.02 -11.92
N ALA A 835 12.50 26.35 -11.09
CA ALA A 835 13.95 26.29 -11.25
C ALA A 835 14.34 25.59 -12.56
N MET A 836 13.65 24.52 -12.94
CA MET A 836 13.86 23.82 -14.21
C MET A 836 13.54 24.74 -15.40
N VAL A 837 12.39 25.39 -15.41
CA VAL A 837 12.04 26.38 -16.45
C VAL A 837 13.09 27.50 -16.47
N ALA A 838 13.59 27.95 -15.32
CA ALA A 838 14.63 28.96 -15.22
C ALA A 838 15.96 28.53 -15.87
N LEU A 839 16.48 27.35 -15.50
CA LEU A 839 17.79 26.81 -15.92
C LEU A 839 17.80 26.29 -17.37
N TYR A 840 16.74 25.61 -17.80
CA TYR A 840 16.70 24.88 -19.09
C TYR A 840 16.13 25.70 -20.26
N SER A 841 15.77 26.96 -20.02
CA SER A 841 15.34 27.87 -21.08
C SER A 841 16.37 28.02 -22.21
N PHE A 842 17.67 27.79 -21.96
CA PHE A 842 18.73 28.02 -22.95
C PHE A 842 19.03 26.80 -23.87
N PRO A 843 19.28 25.57 -23.37
CA PRO A 843 19.64 24.43 -24.23
C PRO A 843 18.45 23.90 -25.04
N ILE A 844 17.26 23.81 -24.44
CA ILE A 844 16.03 23.37 -25.09
C ILE A 844 15.66 24.33 -26.22
N HIS A 845 15.86 25.62 -25.97
CA HIS A 845 15.66 26.65 -26.97
C HIS A 845 16.68 26.57 -28.12
N TRP A 846 17.95 26.20 -27.86
CA TRP A 846 18.94 25.98 -28.93
C TRP A 846 18.49 24.86 -29.89
N ILE A 847 17.99 23.75 -29.35
CA ILE A 847 17.43 22.62 -30.10
C ILE A 847 16.15 23.06 -30.85
N ALA A 848 15.21 23.70 -30.16
CA ALA A 848 13.95 24.17 -30.73
C ALA A 848 14.16 25.19 -31.86
N ARG A 849 15.11 26.14 -31.72
CA ARG A 849 15.51 27.04 -32.81
C ARG A 849 16.09 26.29 -33.99
N ARG A 850 16.93 25.28 -33.76
CA ARG A 850 17.55 24.51 -34.84
C ARG A 850 16.52 23.65 -35.58
N PHE A 851 15.51 23.15 -34.87
CA PHE A 851 14.40 22.40 -35.45
C PHE A 851 13.43 23.31 -36.21
N VAL A 852 12.97 24.41 -35.61
CA VAL A 852 12.07 25.39 -36.22
C VAL A 852 12.72 26.09 -37.41
N SER A 853 14.01 26.43 -37.35
CA SER A 853 14.73 27.01 -38.49
C SER A 853 14.85 26.02 -39.66
N ARG A 854 15.00 24.71 -39.38
CA ARG A 854 14.95 23.68 -40.42
C ARG A 854 13.55 23.49 -41.00
N LEU A 855 12.51 23.49 -40.17
CA LEU A 855 11.11 23.44 -40.63
C LEU A 855 10.73 24.67 -41.44
N GLN A 856 11.09 25.87 -41.00
CA GLN A 856 10.88 27.12 -41.73
C GLN A 856 11.73 27.17 -43.02
N SER A 857 12.91 26.56 -43.02
CA SER A 857 13.70 26.36 -44.23
C SER A 857 13.02 25.37 -45.20
N MET A 858 12.33 24.34 -44.72
CA MET A 858 11.52 23.46 -45.55
C MET A 858 10.25 24.16 -46.06
N GLN A 859 9.58 24.92 -45.21
CA GLN A 859 8.39 25.72 -45.54
C GLN A 859 8.70 26.79 -46.59
N ARG A 860 9.88 27.43 -46.52
CA ARG A 860 10.37 28.36 -47.55
C ARG A 860 10.71 27.69 -48.89
N ARG A 861 10.98 26.37 -48.89
CA ARG A 861 11.22 25.59 -50.12
C ARG A 861 9.92 25.13 -50.80
N THR A 862 8.78 25.19 -50.11
CA THR A 862 7.46 24.88 -50.68
C THR A 862 6.66 26.17 -50.82
N SER A 863 6.81 26.85 -51.97
CA SER A 863 6.38 28.25 -52.18
C SER A 863 4.87 28.51 -52.20
N THR A 864 4.02 27.52 -51.91
CA THR A 864 2.55 27.61 -52.03
C THR A 864 1.79 27.48 -50.72
N TRP A 865 2.46 27.35 -49.57
CA TRP A 865 1.77 27.27 -48.28
C TRP A 865 1.34 28.67 -47.77
N PRO A 866 0.05 28.94 -47.54
CA PRO A 866 -0.40 30.25 -47.07
C PRO A 866 0.13 30.53 -45.66
N ALA A 867 0.81 31.66 -45.49
CA ALA A 867 1.39 32.15 -44.24
C ALA A 867 0.39 32.42 -43.08
N ARG A 868 -0.89 32.06 -43.23
CA ARG A 868 -1.96 32.26 -42.24
C ARG A 868 -2.37 30.99 -41.50
N VAL A 869 -1.93 29.81 -41.91
CA VAL A 869 -2.17 28.61 -41.12
C VAL A 869 -1.16 28.60 -39.99
N SER A 870 -1.58 29.07 -38.81
CA SER A 870 -0.84 28.82 -37.58
C SER A 870 -0.60 27.31 -37.52
N ILE A 871 0.66 26.88 -37.46
CA ILE A 871 1.00 25.46 -37.35
C ILE A 871 0.34 24.87 -36.10
N PHE A 872 0.14 25.69 -35.06
CA PHE A 872 -0.45 25.27 -33.78
C PHE A 872 -1.83 24.59 -33.88
N PRO A 873 -2.86 25.10 -34.58
CA PRO A 873 -4.13 24.39 -34.75
C PRO A 873 -4.03 23.10 -35.59
N LEU A 874 -3.21 23.04 -36.64
CA LEU A 874 -2.96 21.77 -37.35
C LEU A 874 -2.20 20.76 -36.47
N PHE A 875 -1.32 21.27 -35.62
CA PHE A 875 -0.52 20.48 -34.68
C PHE A 875 -1.34 20.06 -33.44
N ALA A 876 -2.29 20.88 -33.00
CA ALA A 876 -3.27 20.55 -31.97
C ALA A 876 -4.25 19.51 -32.51
N VAL A 877 -4.72 19.64 -33.75
CA VAL A 877 -5.48 18.57 -34.44
C VAL A 877 -4.63 17.31 -34.58
N PHE A 878 -3.33 17.42 -34.93
CA PHE A 878 -2.43 16.27 -34.97
C PHE A 878 -2.24 15.62 -33.59
N VAL A 879 -2.07 16.41 -32.52
CA VAL A 879 -1.99 15.89 -31.15
C VAL A 879 -3.32 15.29 -30.72
N THR A 880 -4.47 15.89 -31.04
CA THR A 880 -5.81 15.33 -30.76
C THR A 880 -6.06 14.04 -31.54
N VAL A 881 -5.65 13.98 -32.81
CA VAL A 881 -5.72 12.77 -33.64
C VAL A 881 -4.72 11.73 -33.13
N LEU A 882 -3.53 12.13 -32.70
CA LEU A 882 -2.55 11.24 -32.11
C LEU A 882 -3.00 10.77 -30.71
N SER A 883 -3.69 11.58 -29.90
CA SER A 883 -4.34 11.17 -28.63
C SER A 883 -5.56 10.26 -28.86
N TYR A 884 -6.15 10.33 -30.06
CA TYR A 884 -7.24 9.46 -30.50
C TYR A 884 -6.71 8.13 -31.05
N VAL A 885 -5.53 8.14 -31.68
CA VAL A 885 -4.89 6.98 -32.33
C VAL A 885 -3.89 6.27 -31.41
N THR A 886 -3.24 7.01 -30.51
CA THR A 886 -2.36 6.55 -29.43
C THR A 886 -3.00 7.00 -28.12
N CYS A 887 -3.11 6.11 -27.14
CA CYS A 887 -3.87 6.33 -25.91
C CYS A 887 -3.67 7.70 -25.26
N GLY A 888 -4.73 8.18 -24.60
CA GLY A 888 -4.87 9.55 -24.14
C GLY A 888 -3.66 10.07 -23.38
N GLU A 889 -3.06 9.24 -22.54
CA GLU A 889 -1.87 9.60 -21.74
C GLU A 889 -0.60 9.86 -22.54
N ASN A 890 -0.34 9.11 -23.62
CA ASN A 890 0.77 9.42 -24.52
C ASN A 890 0.53 10.77 -25.23
N GLY A 891 -0.73 11.06 -25.50
CA GLY A 891 -1.22 12.37 -25.94
C GLY A 891 -0.98 13.48 -24.92
N ILE A 892 -1.28 13.25 -23.64
CA ILE A 892 -1.02 14.20 -22.54
C ILE A 892 0.48 14.45 -22.41
N LEU A 893 1.30 13.40 -22.37
CA LEU A 893 2.75 13.50 -22.21
C LEU A 893 3.37 14.30 -23.37
N LEU A 894 2.92 14.06 -24.61
CA LEU A 894 3.37 14.83 -25.76
C LEU A 894 2.89 16.28 -25.69
N ALA A 895 1.62 16.53 -25.34
CA ALA A 895 1.09 17.89 -25.15
C ALA A 895 1.87 18.67 -24.08
N LEU A 896 2.26 18.00 -22.99
CA LEU A 896 3.10 18.53 -21.93
C LEU A 896 4.51 18.93 -22.41
N LEU A 897 5.18 18.04 -23.14
CA LEU A 897 6.51 18.31 -23.71
C LEU A 897 6.47 19.50 -24.67
N LEU A 898 5.41 19.61 -25.46
CA LEU A 898 5.21 20.70 -26.41
C LEU A 898 4.88 22.03 -25.73
N TYR A 899 4.03 22.01 -24.70
CA TYR A 899 3.74 23.16 -23.87
C TYR A 899 5.00 23.69 -23.20
N PHE A 900 5.79 22.80 -22.59
CA PHE A 900 7.07 23.14 -21.98
C PHE A 900 8.03 23.79 -23.00
N ALA A 901 8.15 23.23 -24.21
CA ALA A 901 8.94 23.81 -25.29
C ALA A 901 8.49 25.23 -25.70
N LYS A 902 7.17 25.49 -25.72
CA LYS A 902 6.61 26.82 -26.01
C LYS A 902 6.89 27.84 -24.90
N VAL A 903 6.75 27.45 -23.64
CA VAL A 903 7.07 28.32 -22.49
C VAL A 903 8.54 28.78 -22.57
N CYS A 904 9.45 27.84 -22.88
CA CYS A 904 10.87 28.16 -23.13
C CYS A 904 11.09 29.06 -24.35
N TYR A 905 10.25 28.96 -25.39
CA TYR A 905 10.33 29.81 -26.58
C TYR A 905 9.90 31.26 -26.30
N ASN A 906 8.75 31.46 -25.65
CA ASN A 906 8.18 32.78 -25.36
C ASN A 906 9.09 33.61 -24.44
N LYS A 907 9.69 33.00 -23.41
CA LYS A 907 10.59 33.66 -22.44
C LYS A 907 11.79 34.37 -23.08
N ARG A 908 12.26 33.93 -24.24
CA ARG A 908 13.40 34.56 -24.95
C ARG A 908 12.98 35.73 -25.83
N ASN A 909 11.77 35.67 -26.41
CA ASN A 909 11.34 36.62 -27.44
C ASN A 909 10.61 37.85 -26.86
N SER A 910 10.25 37.84 -25.58
CA SER A 910 9.76 39.04 -24.88
C SER A 910 10.89 40.05 -24.68
N VAL A 911 10.77 41.25 -25.27
CA VAL A 911 11.60 42.41 -24.90
C VAL A 911 11.38 42.70 -23.42
N ILE A 912 12.47 42.83 -22.67
CA ILE A 912 12.52 42.66 -21.21
C ILE A 912 11.79 43.81 -20.50
N SER A 913 10.62 43.54 -19.93
CA SER A 913 10.07 44.28 -18.77
C SER A 913 9.88 43.32 -17.61
N LEU A 914 10.75 43.43 -16.60
CA LEU A 914 10.93 42.48 -15.49
C LEU A 914 9.62 42.14 -14.73
N SER A 915 8.65 43.06 -14.70
CA SER A 915 7.39 42.94 -13.95
C SER A 915 6.31 42.07 -14.61
N THR A 916 6.31 41.93 -15.94
CA THR A 916 5.29 41.14 -16.67
C THR A 916 5.68 39.65 -16.74
N THR A 917 6.99 39.36 -16.69
CA THR A 917 7.60 38.04 -16.79
C THR A 917 7.36 37.12 -15.59
N THR A 918 7.29 37.63 -14.36
CA THR A 918 7.13 36.77 -13.17
C THR A 918 5.73 36.18 -13.07
N SER A 919 4.70 36.93 -13.44
CA SER A 919 3.30 36.46 -13.41
C SER A 919 3.05 35.36 -14.45
N GLU A 920 3.53 35.52 -15.68
CA GLU A 920 3.32 34.53 -16.75
C GLU A 920 4.10 33.22 -16.51
N VAL A 921 5.30 33.29 -15.95
CA VAL A 921 6.09 32.09 -15.61
C VAL A 921 5.44 31.31 -14.47
N VAL A 922 4.93 32.00 -13.46
CA VAL A 922 4.19 31.37 -12.35
C VAL A 922 2.89 30.73 -12.87
N GLU A 923 2.17 31.42 -13.76
CA GLU A 923 0.97 30.85 -14.40
C GLU A 923 1.29 29.58 -15.20
N ASN A 924 2.33 29.63 -16.02
CA ASN A 924 2.67 28.49 -16.86
C ASN A 924 3.16 27.28 -16.06
N THR A 925 3.87 27.51 -14.97
CA THR A 925 4.35 26.47 -14.03
C THR A 925 3.17 25.76 -13.38
N LYS A 926 2.14 26.51 -12.94
CA LYS A 926 0.95 25.96 -12.29
C LYS A 926 0.12 25.06 -13.23
N ILE A 927 0.01 25.44 -14.50
CA ILE A 927 -0.63 24.62 -15.53
C ILE A 927 0.17 23.32 -15.80
N LEU A 928 1.51 23.41 -15.83
CA LEU A 928 2.38 22.25 -16.01
C LEU A 928 2.32 21.29 -14.81
N LEU A 929 2.28 21.81 -13.57
CA LEU A 929 2.05 21.04 -12.35
C LEU A 929 0.72 20.27 -12.42
N LEU A 930 -0.37 20.92 -12.83
CA LEU A 930 -1.68 20.29 -12.97
C LEU A 930 -1.66 19.14 -14.00
N ALA A 931 -1.02 19.35 -15.14
CA ALA A 931 -0.96 18.33 -16.18
C ALA A 931 -0.03 17.15 -15.81
N VAL A 932 1.05 17.38 -15.05
CA VAL A 932 1.86 16.29 -14.47
C VAL A 932 1.03 15.47 -13.47
N LEU A 933 0.28 16.12 -12.57
CA LEU A 933 -0.62 15.44 -11.65
C LEU A 933 -1.63 14.56 -12.40
N VAL A 934 -2.27 15.10 -13.42
CA VAL A 934 -3.23 14.35 -14.23
C VAL A 934 -2.56 13.14 -14.89
N THR A 935 -1.33 13.30 -15.40
CA THR A 935 -0.58 12.16 -15.96
C THR A 935 -0.33 11.10 -14.89
N MET A 936 0.15 11.50 -13.71
CA MET A 936 0.43 10.58 -12.59
C MET A 936 -0.80 9.80 -12.12
N LEU A 937 -1.97 10.44 -12.08
CA LEU A 937 -3.23 9.80 -11.69
C LEU A 937 -3.73 8.78 -12.71
N ASN A 938 -3.30 8.87 -13.97
CA ASN A 938 -3.74 7.95 -15.03
C ASN A 938 -2.72 6.82 -15.31
N VAL A 939 -1.51 6.86 -14.73
CA VAL A 939 -0.48 5.81 -14.93
C VAL A 939 -1.01 4.39 -14.73
N ILE A 940 -1.84 4.16 -13.71
CA ILE A 940 -2.37 2.82 -13.40
C ILE A 940 -3.27 2.31 -14.55
N PRO A 941 -4.30 3.05 -14.98
CA PRO A 941 -5.04 2.75 -16.21
C PRO A 941 -4.16 2.44 -17.43
N THR A 942 -3.07 3.19 -17.67
CA THR A 942 -2.14 2.90 -18.79
C THR A 942 -1.49 1.54 -18.67
N LEU A 943 -1.01 1.17 -17.47
CA LEU A 943 -0.34 -0.11 -17.25
C LEU A 943 -1.31 -1.28 -17.48
N VAL A 944 -2.56 -1.12 -17.09
CA VAL A 944 -3.63 -2.10 -17.36
C VAL A 944 -3.92 -2.21 -18.86
N TRP A 945 -4.10 -1.08 -19.54
CA TRP A 945 -4.41 -1.04 -20.97
C TRP A 945 -3.27 -1.62 -21.82
N THR A 946 -2.01 -1.26 -21.52
CA THR A 946 -0.84 -1.77 -22.25
C THR A 946 -0.69 -3.28 -22.15
N LYS A 947 -1.12 -3.90 -21.03
CA LYS A 947 -1.14 -5.36 -20.90
C LYS A 947 -2.20 -6.04 -21.77
N ARG A 948 -3.26 -5.33 -22.18
CA ARG A 948 -4.30 -5.81 -23.11
C ARG A 948 -3.95 -5.57 -24.59
N LEU A 949 -2.80 -4.93 -24.89
CA LEU A 949 -2.40 -4.72 -26.28
C LEU A 949 -2.14 -6.07 -26.97
N PRO A 950 -2.69 -6.29 -28.17
CA PRO A 950 -2.35 -7.47 -28.97
C PRO A 950 -0.84 -7.51 -29.25
N SER A 951 -0.25 -8.69 -29.17
CA SER A 951 1.14 -8.94 -29.58
C SER A 951 1.28 -8.81 -31.10
N GLY A 952 1.53 -7.60 -31.60
CA GLY A 952 1.94 -7.33 -32.98
C GLY A 952 1.09 -6.32 -33.76
N LEU A 953 1.69 -5.80 -34.83
CA LEU A 953 1.15 -4.75 -35.71
C LEU A 953 -0.22 -5.10 -36.36
N PRO A 954 -0.47 -6.34 -36.83
CA PRO A 954 -1.77 -6.73 -37.39
C PRO A 954 -2.87 -6.79 -36.32
N GLY A 955 -2.50 -7.18 -35.08
CA GLY A 955 -3.41 -7.20 -33.95
C GLY A 955 -3.84 -5.79 -33.55
N LEU A 956 -2.93 -4.83 -33.57
CA LEU A 956 -3.20 -3.40 -33.30
C LEU A 956 -4.19 -2.75 -34.28
N ILE A 957 -4.16 -3.16 -35.56
CA ILE A 957 -5.08 -2.64 -36.58
C ILE A 957 -6.46 -3.31 -36.47
N ARG A 958 -6.48 -4.60 -36.08
CA ARG A 958 -7.72 -5.38 -35.89
C ARG A 958 -8.42 -5.03 -34.57
N SER A 959 -7.66 -4.67 -33.53
CA SER A 959 -8.19 -4.33 -32.19
C SER A 959 -8.93 -3.01 -32.14
N SER A 960 -8.64 -2.06 -33.05
CA SER A 960 -9.48 -0.88 -33.28
C SER A 960 -10.93 -1.23 -33.66
N TYR A 961 -11.19 -2.48 -34.07
CA TYR A 961 -12.53 -3.02 -34.34
C TYR A 961 -12.95 -4.12 -33.35
N SER A 962 -12.12 -4.50 -32.38
CA SER A 962 -12.43 -5.55 -31.39
C SER A 962 -12.14 -5.11 -29.95
N GLY A 963 -13.15 -4.49 -29.33
CA GLY A 963 -13.46 -4.66 -27.91
C GLY A 963 -12.44 -4.23 -26.85
N LEU A 964 -11.44 -3.39 -27.17
CA LEU A 964 -10.73 -2.65 -26.12
C LEU A 964 -11.65 -1.53 -25.64
N ASP A 965 -12.03 -1.56 -24.37
CA ASP A 965 -12.78 -0.46 -23.75
C ASP A 965 -12.02 0.86 -23.95
N PRO A 966 -12.72 1.98 -24.25
CA PRO A 966 -12.07 3.27 -24.40
C PRO A 966 -11.31 3.62 -23.13
N ASP A 967 -10.04 3.98 -23.28
CA ASP A 967 -9.15 4.37 -22.19
C ASP A 967 -9.82 5.42 -21.29
N PRO A 968 -9.99 5.17 -19.97
CA PRO A 968 -10.66 6.12 -19.07
C PRO A 968 -9.92 7.47 -18.97
N SER A 969 -8.64 7.53 -19.33
CA SER A 969 -7.86 8.76 -19.40
C SER A 969 -8.16 9.61 -20.65
N PHE A 970 -8.86 9.06 -21.64
CA PHE A 970 -9.08 9.70 -22.94
C PHE A 970 -9.82 11.04 -22.83
N THR A 971 -10.93 11.06 -22.09
CA THR A 971 -11.70 12.29 -21.83
C THR A 971 -10.85 13.33 -21.11
N VAL A 972 -10.06 12.89 -20.12
CA VAL A 972 -9.15 13.74 -19.36
C VAL A 972 -8.07 14.32 -20.28
N SER A 973 -7.56 13.52 -21.20
CA SER A 973 -6.54 13.89 -22.18
C SER A 973 -7.03 14.91 -23.19
N ILE A 974 -8.27 14.75 -23.67
CA ILE A 974 -8.93 15.73 -24.53
C ILE A 974 -9.10 17.05 -23.78
N VAL A 975 -9.63 17.00 -22.55
CA VAL A 975 -9.87 18.19 -21.74
C VAL A 975 -8.56 18.93 -21.41
N VAL A 976 -7.51 18.22 -21.00
CA VAL A 976 -6.18 18.80 -20.77
C VAL A 976 -5.57 19.33 -22.06
N GLY A 977 -5.69 18.61 -23.18
CA GLY A 977 -5.23 19.06 -24.49
C GLY A 977 -5.91 20.36 -24.93
N ILE A 978 -7.22 20.48 -24.71
CA ILE A 978 -8.01 21.69 -24.96
C ILE A 978 -7.54 22.84 -24.06
N VAL A 979 -7.36 22.58 -22.75
CA VAL A 979 -6.88 23.59 -21.79
C VAL A 979 -5.47 24.08 -22.16
N LEU A 980 -4.56 23.17 -22.51
CA LEU A 980 -3.21 23.50 -22.96
C LEU A 980 -3.25 24.27 -24.28
N ASP A 981 -4.12 23.92 -25.23
CA ASP A 981 -4.31 24.69 -26.47
C ASP A 981 -4.82 26.11 -26.20
N PHE A 982 -5.78 26.28 -25.28
CA PHE A 982 -6.22 27.62 -24.85
C PHE A 982 -5.11 28.41 -24.17
N ALA A 983 -4.34 27.79 -23.27
CA ALA A 983 -3.16 28.40 -22.67
C ALA A 983 -2.11 28.78 -23.74
N MET A 984 -1.94 27.94 -24.76
CA MET A 984 -1.09 28.20 -25.92
C MET A 984 -1.60 29.40 -26.76
N ARG A 985 -2.89 29.72 -26.77
CA ARG A 985 -3.45 30.84 -27.56
C ARG A 985 -3.34 32.21 -26.88
N LYS A 986 -2.88 32.28 -25.62
CA LYS A 986 -2.82 33.51 -24.81
C LYS A 986 -1.73 34.46 -25.32
N GLY A 987 -2.06 35.24 -26.36
CA GLY A 987 -1.16 36.20 -27.01
C GLY A 987 -1.84 37.42 -27.64
N THR A 988 -3.15 37.62 -27.46
CA THR A 988 -3.85 38.76 -28.07
C THR A 988 -4.73 39.50 -27.06
N ASN A 989 -4.26 40.69 -26.68
CA ASN A 989 -5.00 41.84 -26.12
C ASN A 989 -6.31 41.55 -25.35
N ARG A 990 -6.21 41.39 -24.03
CA ARG A 990 -7.38 41.22 -23.12
C ARG A 990 -7.68 42.45 -22.25
N ARG A 991 -7.14 43.63 -22.58
CA ARG A 991 -7.09 44.78 -21.64
C ARG A 991 -8.22 45.81 -21.72
N ALA A 992 -9.21 45.70 -22.60
CA ALA A 992 -10.09 46.85 -22.87
C ALA A 992 -11.57 46.76 -22.43
N THR A 993 -12.11 45.67 -21.87
CA THR A 993 -13.60 45.56 -21.77
C THR A 993 -14.15 44.73 -20.61
N LEU A 994 -13.55 44.72 -19.41
CA LEU A 994 -13.89 43.69 -18.40
C LEU A 994 -13.92 44.12 -16.91
N THR A 995 -14.08 45.40 -16.58
CA THR A 995 -13.96 45.85 -15.18
C THR A 995 -15.23 45.83 -14.33
N ARG A 996 -16.44 45.65 -14.87
CA ARG A 996 -17.69 45.71 -14.07
C ARG A 996 -18.34 44.37 -13.71
N PHE A 997 -18.09 43.30 -14.44
CA PHE A 997 -18.62 41.95 -14.16
C PHE A 997 -17.62 41.01 -13.48
N SER A 998 -16.36 41.44 -13.26
CA SER A 998 -15.31 40.55 -12.74
C SER A 998 -15.60 40.11 -11.30
N GLY A 999 -15.98 41.01 -10.39
CA GLY A 999 -16.07 40.67 -8.96
C GLY A 999 -17.03 39.52 -8.60
N ILE A 1000 -18.23 39.48 -9.20
CA ILE A 1000 -19.21 38.41 -8.94
C ILE A 1000 -18.76 37.09 -9.59
N PHE A 1001 -18.21 37.17 -10.81
CA PHE A 1001 -17.71 35.99 -11.52
C PHE A 1001 -16.47 35.41 -10.84
N ASP A 1002 -15.56 36.26 -10.37
CA ASP A 1002 -14.37 35.90 -9.60
C ASP A 1002 -14.80 35.23 -8.28
N LEU A 1003 -15.80 35.77 -7.58
CA LEU A 1003 -16.40 35.14 -6.39
C LEU A 1003 -17.03 33.78 -6.69
N LEU A 1004 -17.80 33.64 -7.78
CA LEU A 1004 -18.40 32.37 -8.20
C LEU A 1004 -17.33 31.33 -8.53
N MET A 1005 -16.27 31.71 -9.25
CA MET A 1005 -15.16 30.82 -9.58
C MET A 1005 -14.38 30.39 -8.34
N VAL A 1006 -14.18 31.29 -7.37
CA VAL A 1006 -13.58 30.96 -6.07
C VAL A 1006 -14.44 29.91 -5.33
N LEU A 1007 -15.77 30.10 -5.30
CA LEU A 1007 -16.69 29.12 -4.71
C LEU A 1007 -16.66 27.77 -5.42
N VAL A 1008 -16.56 27.75 -6.75
CA VAL A 1008 -16.42 26.50 -7.54
C VAL A 1008 -15.10 25.80 -7.23
N ILE A 1009 -13.97 26.52 -7.22
CA ILE A 1009 -12.66 25.93 -6.92
C ILE A 1009 -12.63 25.35 -5.50
N TYR A 1010 -13.15 26.08 -4.51
CA TYR A 1010 -13.27 25.58 -3.13
C TYR A 1010 -14.25 24.42 -3.02
N GLY A 1011 -15.38 24.48 -3.72
CA GLY A 1011 -16.35 23.38 -3.77
C GLY A 1011 -15.74 22.11 -4.36
N VAL A 1012 -15.00 22.20 -5.45
CA VAL A 1012 -14.30 21.07 -6.07
C VAL A 1012 -13.16 20.57 -5.18
N ALA A 1013 -12.36 21.44 -4.57
CA ALA A 1013 -11.30 21.03 -3.66
C ALA A 1013 -11.86 20.29 -2.43
N ALA A 1014 -12.94 20.81 -1.83
CA ALA A 1014 -13.65 20.16 -0.73
C ALA A 1014 -14.28 18.84 -1.17
N ALA A 1015 -14.93 18.79 -2.33
CA ALA A 1015 -15.50 17.55 -2.87
C ALA A 1015 -14.42 16.49 -3.16
N THR A 1016 -13.27 16.91 -3.70
CA THR A 1016 -12.12 16.03 -3.93
C THR A 1016 -11.58 15.48 -2.61
N LEU A 1017 -11.45 16.31 -1.57
CA LEU A 1017 -11.03 15.85 -0.25
C LEU A 1017 -12.02 14.89 0.40
N VAL A 1018 -13.32 15.13 0.26
CA VAL A 1018 -14.36 14.35 0.95
C VAL A 1018 -14.70 13.05 0.22
N TYR A 1019 -14.95 13.14 -1.09
CA TYR A 1019 -15.46 12.03 -1.89
C TYR A 1019 -14.35 11.21 -2.52
N ALA A 1020 -13.28 11.86 -2.97
CA ALA A 1020 -12.18 11.17 -3.63
C ALA A 1020 -11.23 10.45 -2.64
N GLN A 1021 -11.41 10.71 -1.35
CA GLN A 1021 -10.90 9.89 -0.26
C GLN A 1021 -11.50 8.47 -0.29
N ARG A 1022 -12.77 8.31 -0.68
CA ARG A 1022 -13.44 6.99 -0.74
C ARG A 1022 -13.06 6.21 -1.98
N VAL A 1023 -12.90 6.93 -3.10
CA VAL A 1023 -12.76 6.30 -4.43
C VAL A 1023 -11.82 7.12 -5.31
N PHE A 1024 -10.75 6.48 -5.80
CA PHE A 1024 -9.65 7.17 -6.49
C PHE A 1024 -10.06 7.70 -7.87
N TYR A 1025 -10.90 6.99 -8.64
CA TYR A 1025 -11.32 7.51 -9.96
C TYR A 1025 -12.15 8.79 -9.86
N LEU A 1026 -12.83 9.06 -8.74
CA LEU A 1026 -13.59 10.30 -8.59
C LEU A 1026 -12.66 11.53 -8.62
N ILE A 1027 -11.38 11.39 -8.26
CA ILE A 1027 -10.38 12.46 -8.39
C ILE A 1027 -10.32 12.96 -9.84
N THR A 1028 -10.27 12.05 -10.81
CA THR A 1028 -10.13 12.42 -12.23
C THR A 1028 -11.41 13.06 -12.76
N VAL A 1029 -12.58 12.63 -12.29
CA VAL A 1029 -13.89 13.24 -12.64
C VAL A 1029 -13.95 14.69 -12.14
N PHE A 1030 -13.68 14.93 -10.86
CA PHE A 1030 -13.70 16.28 -10.28
C PHE A 1030 -12.68 17.20 -10.96
N MET A 1031 -11.48 16.68 -11.25
CA MET A 1031 -10.46 17.43 -11.99
C MET A 1031 -10.89 17.75 -13.42
N SER A 1032 -11.56 16.83 -14.10
CA SER A 1032 -12.04 17.03 -15.47
C SER A 1032 -13.16 18.08 -15.53
N VAL A 1033 -14.10 18.04 -14.58
CA VAL A 1033 -15.16 19.05 -14.47
C VAL A 1033 -14.55 20.42 -14.19
N LEU A 1034 -13.58 20.51 -13.28
CA LEU A 1034 -12.87 21.76 -13.00
C LEU A 1034 -12.15 22.29 -14.25
N LEU A 1035 -11.40 21.44 -14.95
CA LEU A 1035 -10.72 21.80 -16.18
C LEU A 1035 -11.68 22.24 -17.29
N MET A 1036 -12.84 21.58 -17.40
CA MET A 1036 -13.91 21.96 -18.34
C MET A 1036 -14.49 23.33 -18.03
N VAL A 1037 -14.77 23.61 -16.74
CA VAL A 1037 -15.23 24.94 -16.30
C VAL A 1037 -14.16 26.01 -16.54
N MET A 1038 -12.88 25.69 -16.27
CA MET A 1038 -11.75 26.59 -16.49
C MET A 1038 -11.50 26.91 -17.98
N SER A 1039 -11.78 25.97 -18.89
CA SER A 1039 -11.58 26.11 -20.33
C SER A 1039 -12.76 26.72 -21.09
N CYS A 1040 -13.95 26.78 -20.47
CA CYS A 1040 -15.13 27.41 -21.07
C CYS A 1040 -15.03 28.94 -21.11
N ASP A 1041 -14.27 29.45 -22.08
CA ASP A 1041 -14.35 30.84 -22.56
C ASP A 1041 -15.79 31.18 -23.04
N PHE A 1042 -16.61 30.15 -23.30
CA PHE A 1042 -18.02 30.20 -23.68
C PHE A 1042 -18.93 30.84 -22.62
N VAL A 1043 -18.78 30.47 -21.34
CA VAL A 1043 -19.55 31.11 -20.24
C VAL A 1043 -19.17 32.58 -20.13
N ARG A 1044 -17.89 32.89 -20.30
CA ARG A 1044 -17.38 34.26 -20.29
C ARG A 1044 -17.91 35.12 -21.44
N ARG A 1045 -18.14 34.53 -22.62
CA ARG A 1045 -18.68 35.24 -23.80
C ARG A 1045 -20.19 35.44 -23.75
N ILE A 1046 -20.94 34.44 -23.27
CA ILE A 1046 -22.41 34.51 -23.14
C ILE A 1046 -22.85 35.69 -22.26
N PHE A 1047 -22.11 35.97 -21.18
CA PHE A 1047 -22.41 37.07 -20.28
C PHE A 1047 -21.83 38.43 -20.72
N THR A 1048 -20.97 38.48 -21.73
CA THR A 1048 -20.34 39.75 -22.21
C THR A 1048 -20.97 40.34 -23.47
N ASP A 1049 -21.79 39.59 -24.21
CA ASP A 1049 -22.36 40.05 -25.50
C ASP A 1049 -23.63 40.91 -25.38
N SER A 1050 -24.04 41.30 -24.17
CA SER A 1050 -25.04 42.37 -23.98
C SER A 1050 -24.37 43.75 -23.91
N GLN A 1051 -23.91 44.27 -25.06
CA GLN A 1051 -23.55 45.68 -25.22
C GLN A 1051 -24.79 46.51 -25.59
N PRO A 1052 -24.92 47.76 -25.11
CA PRO A 1052 -25.39 48.85 -25.95
C PRO A 1052 -24.20 49.67 -26.44
N LEU A 1053 -24.13 49.85 -27.76
CA LEU A 1053 -23.24 50.77 -28.47
C LEU A 1053 -23.41 52.20 -27.95
N VAL A 1054 -22.34 52.84 -27.43
CA VAL A 1054 -22.23 54.31 -27.44
C VAL A 1054 -20.79 54.78 -27.72
N SER A 1055 -20.74 55.58 -28.78
CA SER A 1055 -19.75 56.47 -29.41
C SER A 1055 -18.32 56.60 -28.88
N SER A 1056 -17.41 56.45 -29.85
CA SER A 1056 -16.12 57.13 -29.95
C SER A 1056 -16.27 58.66 -29.97
N ASP A 1057 -15.82 59.34 -28.93
CA ASP A 1057 -15.34 60.73 -29.01
C ASP A 1057 -14.59 61.09 -27.71
N GLU A 1058 -13.29 60.81 -27.67
CA GLU A 1058 -12.34 61.57 -26.82
C GLU A 1058 -10.90 61.16 -27.16
N LYS A 1059 -10.37 61.71 -28.26
CA LYS A 1059 -8.93 61.82 -28.50
C LYS A 1059 -8.61 63.21 -29.04
N THR A 1060 -8.75 64.20 -28.17
CA THR A 1060 -8.02 65.48 -28.22
C THR A 1060 -8.02 66.10 -26.84
N ARG A 1061 -6.96 65.84 -26.06
CA ARG A 1061 -6.33 66.79 -25.14
C ARG A 1061 -4.97 66.29 -24.71
#